data_AF-A0A524DG54-F1
#
_entry.id   AF-A0A524DG54-F1
#
_cell.length_a   1.000
_cell.length_b   1.000
_cell.length_c   1.000
_cell.angle_alpha   90.00
_cell.angle_beta   90.00
_cell.angle_gamma   90.00
#
_symmetry.space_group_name_H-M   'P 1'
#
loop_
_entity.id
_entity.type
_entity.pdbx_description
1 polymer ?
#
loop_
_entity_poly.entity_id
_entity_poly.type
_entity_poly.pdbx_seq_one_letter_code
_entity_poly.pdbx_strand_id
1 'polypeptide(L)'
;KGHGTEVSVCFAGTWGRAKRYVYEYLEQMAVITPYATFHVKTPDYEEPIIYERTVDRIPPLATEVPLHPVGTDINQLKSEISRTTHSTMKEFLKNHFQRVGEKTADRVLEVSKIKPDKNPKNLDESELRRIVHEGFTKVNFISPDGKCLSPLGAENLEEGLKHVFHPEFTCSDERSPSSYSGHAFSVEVAIGYGGEENEPPYKLMRFANRIPLLFGEGNDLIRKTIEDINWTNYKTNLSKDPVIFAVSLVSTKIPFPETSKEYIAEVDEIRRELRLCIQKAGRRLATFQRALRRKRRAARRLRVFEKYAPVVSSIVGTMLGKLDEEDFNFLFSSTQFSNCLKQREGSIFLPKNPIPIEALPMDSIEGVNLERYDIQTLQDLILLDENELQELISLGLAEDAVDQATQILDALLELPELARDELVESASEKALTEFAKEQGIVEGVNVYRGFENVQTLPGIGSATQKSLKLKGVKNVKDFFLTENQLLTQSRLSEGIITDIKSKCSVDVLPNITQQTIDELFELKIYSVLDFLESKEKKLVDVYGLSNDRIDSLRELIKTQLDLSLDALRAKAEEEEVEEEEEKEEEEQKPIKLKMPTPPSEMLQLDAGVSALYGVGETMVKRLEKKGITNVSKFYAAKNSRLLKIKGLGQKTIRSNRENTDVLILPRINFEGKRDLNLMGIFTVKQFFEAEDSTLTNIRGLRLPSVTKIKLQIEEKLLMTPGSKVARKTPAKPKAKKKEPPKKEKSSKKKKTSEKKKPTKKKKTKEKKADKSIAEFLGTKQEKKSTSKTKSRGPPKNFIPSDAKLRTLDGLGPATEKELKKIGVKTAGDVFDTSLSKLKKVPLITEEMIISYRKNLSIEVLPHINKTIKEQLEKLGIHTTQQFYNAKIAKTSSVKGLGVKRIKAIRKKILRAFKTTKKESSASQKPKSSKKKTTKKTTKKTTSKTKTSGPPKELIAADANLKSLDGLGAATQKKLEKIGIKTAGDLFEKPISKITEVPRVTEEMILEYRKNLSVRVLPHITQEMEKELGKLGIYTTQQFYEGKKADLSSVKGLGKKRISVIRKRISEAFKPSQK
;
A
#
# COMPACT_ATOMS: atom_id res chain seq x y z
N LYS A 1 -41.24 25.50 13.75
CA LYS A 1 -40.10 26.29 13.21
C LYS A 1 -38.98 25.31 12.89
N GLY A 2 -38.40 25.37 11.69
CA GLY A 2 -37.17 24.62 11.40
C GLY A 2 -35.96 25.18 12.16
N HIS A 3 -34.89 24.40 12.25
CA HIS A 3 -33.61 24.82 12.80
C HIS A 3 -32.48 24.43 11.83
N GLY A 4 -31.49 25.30 11.65
CA GLY A 4 -30.39 25.06 10.73
C GLY A 4 -29.55 26.32 10.54
N THR A 5 -28.53 26.22 9.69
CA THR A 5 -27.63 27.32 9.32
C THR A 5 -27.44 27.26 7.81
N GLU A 6 -27.80 28.34 7.12
CA GLU A 6 -27.48 28.54 5.70
C GLU A 6 -26.15 29.30 5.59
N VAL A 7 -25.32 28.94 4.61
CA VAL A 7 -24.04 29.62 4.33
C VAL A 7 -23.86 29.73 2.82
N SER A 8 -24.03 30.96 2.29
CA SER A 8 -23.75 31.28 0.88
C SER A 8 -22.41 31.99 0.75
N VAL A 9 -21.60 31.59 -0.25
CA VAL A 9 -20.25 32.14 -0.49
C VAL A 9 -19.98 32.21 -1.99
N CYS A 10 -19.78 33.40 -2.52
CA CYS A 10 -19.33 33.62 -3.90
C CYS A 10 -17.79 33.63 -3.97
N PHE A 11 -17.19 32.85 -4.86
CA PHE A 11 -15.75 32.82 -5.10
C PHE A 11 -15.44 32.48 -6.57
N ALA A 12 -14.27 32.89 -7.06
CA ALA A 12 -13.82 32.57 -8.41
C ALA A 12 -13.33 31.11 -8.50
N GLY A 13 -13.85 30.35 -9.46
CA GLY A 13 -13.47 28.96 -9.71
C GLY A 13 -13.90 28.48 -11.11
N THR A 14 -13.38 27.34 -11.55
CA THR A 14 -13.68 26.76 -12.88
C THR A 14 -14.48 25.48 -12.73
N TRP A 15 -15.81 25.54 -12.86
CA TRP A 15 -16.70 24.38 -12.64
C TRP A 15 -16.28 23.15 -13.45
N GLY A 16 -16.09 23.27 -14.77
CA GLY A 16 -15.75 22.13 -15.64
C GLY A 16 -14.46 21.37 -15.26
N ARG A 17 -13.52 21.98 -14.50
CA ARG A 17 -12.32 21.30 -13.97
C ARG A 17 -12.54 20.72 -12.57
N ALA A 18 -13.51 21.24 -11.81
CA ALA A 18 -13.84 20.82 -10.45
C ALA A 18 -14.93 19.74 -10.41
N LYS A 19 -15.86 19.74 -11.38
CA LYS A 19 -17.05 18.89 -11.54
C LYS A 19 -16.84 17.45 -11.04
N ARG A 20 -15.87 16.73 -11.62
CA ARG A 20 -15.51 15.35 -11.24
C ARG A 20 -15.18 15.22 -9.74
N TYR A 21 -14.30 16.07 -9.21
CA TYR A 21 -13.89 16.01 -7.81
C TYR A 21 -15.01 16.39 -6.83
N VAL A 22 -15.96 17.23 -7.26
CA VAL A 22 -17.14 17.57 -6.44
C VAL A 22 -18.10 16.39 -6.36
N TYR A 23 -18.41 15.73 -7.48
CA TYR A 23 -19.19 14.49 -7.45
C TYR A 23 -18.49 13.37 -6.68
N GLU A 24 -17.19 13.15 -6.92
CA GLU A 24 -16.39 12.15 -6.19
C GLU A 24 -16.34 12.43 -4.67
N TYR A 25 -16.26 13.70 -4.26
CA TYR A 25 -16.36 14.06 -2.83
C TYR A 25 -17.72 13.69 -2.24
N LEU A 26 -18.81 13.94 -2.96
CA LEU A 26 -20.18 13.75 -2.49
C LEU A 26 -20.60 12.26 -2.49
N GLU A 27 -20.19 11.51 -3.51
CA GLU A 27 -20.23 10.04 -3.57
C GLU A 27 -19.51 9.43 -2.35
N GLN A 28 -18.27 9.85 -2.08
CA GLN A 28 -17.52 9.37 -0.92
C GLN A 28 -18.14 9.84 0.40
N MET A 29 -18.75 11.03 0.46
CA MET A 29 -19.49 11.52 1.63
C MET A 29 -20.72 10.66 1.94
N ALA A 30 -21.49 10.23 0.92
CA ALA A 30 -22.66 9.36 1.12
C ALA A 30 -22.25 8.02 1.78
N VAL A 31 -21.16 7.39 1.31
CA VAL A 31 -20.64 6.13 1.90
C VAL A 31 -20.18 6.27 3.35
N ILE A 32 -19.57 7.41 3.74
CA ILE A 32 -19.06 7.63 5.11
C ILE A 32 -20.07 8.30 6.05
N THR A 33 -21.22 8.75 5.52
CA THR A 33 -22.34 9.30 6.32
C THR A 33 -23.72 8.76 5.89
N PRO A 34 -23.94 7.43 5.91
CA PRO A 34 -25.22 6.79 5.53
C PRO A 34 -26.43 7.19 6.40
N TYR A 35 -26.20 7.97 7.47
CA TYR A 35 -27.21 8.55 8.35
C TYR A 35 -27.67 9.96 7.95
N ALA A 36 -27.08 10.53 6.89
CA ALA A 36 -27.47 11.82 6.31
C ALA A 36 -28.18 11.61 4.97
N THR A 37 -29.06 12.56 4.62
CA THR A 37 -29.60 12.72 3.27
C THR A 37 -28.91 13.93 2.64
N PHE A 38 -28.43 13.82 1.41
CA PHE A 38 -27.85 14.93 0.66
C PHE A 38 -28.71 15.25 -0.56
N HIS A 39 -29.09 16.53 -0.70
CA HIS A 39 -29.66 17.06 -1.94
C HIS A 39 -28.60 17.95 -2.59
N VAL A 40 -28.13 17.56 -3.77
CA VAL A 40 -27.00 18.17 -4.46
C VAL A 40 -27.48 18.77 -5.79
N LYS A 41 -27.78 20.07 -5.80
CA LYS A 41 -27.98 20.80 -7.06
C LYS A 41 -26.63 21.36 -7.55
N THR A 42 -26.29 21.09 -8.81
CA THR A 42 -25.05 21.54 -9.44
C THR A 42 -25.34 22.49 -10.62
N PRO A 43 -24.34 23.22 -11.14
CA PRO A 43 -24.52 24.05 -12.33
C PRO A 43 -24.85 23.30 -13.64
N ASP A 44 -24.72 21.97 -13.67
CA ASP A 44 -24.95 21.16 -14.87
C ASP A 44 -26.42 20.74 -15.07
N TYR A 45 -27.15 20.57 -13.96
CA TYR A 45 -28.45 19.89 -13.93
C TYR A 45 -29.44 20.71 -13.11
N GLU A 46 -30.66 20.86 -13.61
CA GLU A 46 -31.71 21.54 -12.86
C GLU A 46 -32.25 20.69 -11.70
N GLU A 47 -32.27 19.38 -11.86
CA GLU A 47 -32.66 18.43 -10.83
C GLU A 47 -31.52 18.20 -9.81
N PRO A 48 -31.84 18.09 -8.49
CA PRO A 48 -30.85 17.77 -7.49
C PRO A 48 -30.56 16.26 -7.46
N ILE A 49 -29.30 15.87 -7.47
CA ILE A 49 -28.88 14.50 -7.17
C ILE A 49 -29.18 14.24 -5.68
N ILE A 50 -29.93 13.17 -5.39
CA ILE A 50 -30.34 12.81 -4.02
C ILE A 50 -29.58 11.56 -3.58
N TYR A 51 -28.78 11.68 -2.52
CA TYR A 51 -28.27 10.53 -1.77
C TYR A 51 -29.13 10.36 -0.52
N GLU A 52 -30.00 9.35 -0.50
CA GLU A 52 -30.90 9.09 0.62
C GLU A 52 -30.19 8.51 1.85
N ARG A 53 -30.80 8.71 3.03
CA ARG A 53 -30.40 8.02 4.26
C ARG A 53 -30.68 6.52 4.12
N THR A 54 -29.68 5.71 4.45
CA THR A 54 -29.83 4.25 4.53
C THR A 54 -29.82 3.71 5.96
N VAL A 55 -29.31 4.48 6.94
CA VAL A 55 -29.11 4.02 8.32
C VAL A 55 -29.48 5.09 9.36
N ASP A 56 -30.55 4.87 10.15
CA ASP A 56 -30.91 5.77 11.27
C ASP A 56 -29.95 5.73 12.47
N ARG A 57 -29.06 4.73 12.54
CA ARG A 57 -28.12 4.53 13.65
C ARG A 57 -26.94 5.49 13.57
N ILE A 58 -27.15 6.72 14.03
CA ILE A 58 -26.10 7.74 14.19
C ILE A 58 -25.03 7.22 15.18
N PRO A 59 -23.73 7.26 14.82
CA PRO A 59 -22.64 6.86 15.72
C PRO A 59 -22.45 7.83 16.90
N PRO A 60 -21.92 7.36 18.06
CA PRO A 60 -21.82 8.16 19.28
C PRO A 60 -20.87 9.35 19.11
N LEU A 61 -21.26 10.52 19.62
CA LEU A 61 -20.49 11.76 19.50
C LEU A 61 -19.09 11.65 20.14
N ALA A 62 -18.11 12.30 19.52
CA ALA A 62 -16.77 12.43 20.08
C ALA A 62 -16.80 13.21 21.39
N THR A 63 -15.96 12.84 22.35
CA THR A 63 -15.86 13.52 23.66
C THR A 63 -14.48 14.13 23.86
N GLU A 64 -14.42 15.36 24.37
CA GLU A 64 -13.15 15.99 24.73
C GLU A 64 -12.51 15.24 25.91
N VAL A 65 -11.18 15.06 25.85
CA VAL A 65 -10.40 14.36 26.88
C VAL A 65 -9.08 15.09 27.15
N PRO A 66 -8.55 15.03 28.39
CA PRO A 66 -7.25 15.61 28.72
C PRO A 66 -6.11 15.04 27.86
N LEU A 67 -5.04 15.81 27.70
CA LEU A 67 -3.88 15.42 26.89
C LEU A 67 -3.18 14.16 27.44
N HIS A 68 -2.60 13.35 26.56
CA HIS A 68 -1.79 12.21 26.99
C HIS A 68 -0.30 12.63 27.10
N PRO A 69 0.42 12.31 28.20
CA PRO A 69 1.79 12.76 28.43
C PRO A 69 2.76 12.47 27.28
N VAL A 70 2.69 11.27 26.70
CA VAL A 70 3.59 10.83 25.61
C VAL A 70 3.44 11.66 24.32
N GLY A 71 2.29 12.31 24.12
CA GLY A 71 2.01 13.17 22.96
C GLY A 71 2.10 14.67 23.24
N THR A 72 2.57 15.07 24.43
CA THR A 72 2.54 16.47 24.88
C THR A 72 3.83 17.22 24.54
N ASP A 73 3.72 18.20 23.65
CA ASP A 73 4.79 19.15 23.33
C ASP A 73 5.02 20.19 24.45
N ILE A 74 6.21 20.79 24.51
CA ILE A 74 6.55 21.84 25.50
C ILE A 74 5.56 23.01 25.46
N ASN A 75 5.07 23.39 24.28
CA ASN A 75 4.10 24.48 24.12
C ASN A 75 2.70 24.08 24.62
N GLN A 76 2.30 22.81 24.47
CA GLN A 76 1.05 22.30 25.05
C GLN A 76 1.15 22.22 26.57
N LEU A 77 2.28 21.76 27.10
CA LEU A 77 2.56 21.78 28.54
C LEU A 77 2.50 23.20 29.12
N LYS A 78 3.07 24.21 28.43
CA LYS A 78 2.93 25.63 28.80
C LYS A 78 1.46 26.11 28.79
N SER A 79 0.66 25.66 27.81
CA SER A 79 -0.77 26.00 27.72
C SER A 79 -1.61 25.35 28.83
N GLU A 80 -1.30 24.13 29.24
CA GLU A 80 -1.99 23.51 30.38
C GLU A 80 -1.54 24.11 31.73
N ILE A 81 -0.29 24.57 31.84
CA ILE A 81 0.20 25.33 32.99
C ILE A 81 -0.44 26.73 33.09
N SER A 82 -0.79 27.39 31.97
CA SER A 82 -1.56 28.65 32.06
C SER A 82 -3.01 28.41 32.47
N ARG A 83 -3.59 27.28 32.06
CA ARG A 83 -4.97 26.85 32.41
C ARG A 83 -5.12 26.30 33.84
N THR A 84 -4.07 25.75 34.45
CA THR A 84 -4.20 25.07 35.75
C THR A 84 -4.64 26.00 36.89
N THR A 85 -5.53 25.48 37.74
CA THR A 85 -5.87 26.06 39.04
C THR A 85 -5.07 25.43 40.19
N HIS A 86 -4.40 24.28 39.94
CA HIS A 86 -3.71 23.52 40.98
C HIS A 86 -2.39 24.19 41.44
N SER A 87 -2.19 24.19 42.75
CA SER A 87 -1.00 24.76 43.40
C SER A 87 0.17 23.78 43.50
N THR A 88 -0.03 22.48 43.27
CA THR A 88 1.01 21.44 43.31
C THR A 88 1.21 20.76 41.95
N MET A 89 2.46 20.43 41.63
CA MET A 89 2.82 19.69 40.43
C MET A 89 2.23 18.27 40.42
N LYS A 90 2.02 17.66 41.59
CA LYS A 90 1.43 16.31 41.71
C LYS A 90 -0.05 16.28 41.30
N GLU A 91 -0.84 17.25 41.73
CA GLU A 91 -2.25 17.37 41.31
C GLU A 91 -2.37 17.77 39.84
N PHE A 92 -1.56 18.74 39.39
CA PHE A 92 -1.54 19.17 38.00
C PHE A 92 -1.31 17.98 37.04
N LEU A 93 -0.29 17.16 37.31
CA LEU A 93 0.00 15.98 36.51
C LEU A 93 -1.09 14.90 36.57
N LYS A 94 -1.84 14.79 37.68
CA LYS A 94 -2.93 13.82 37.86
C LYS A 94 -4.22 14.24 37.13
N ASN A 95 -4.49 15.55 37.08
CA ASN A 95 -5.80 16.08 36.66
C ASN A 95 -5.80 16.60 35.21
N HIS A 96 -4.71 17.22 34.73
CA HIS A 96 -4.61 17.71 33.34
C HIS A 96 -4.18 16.65 32.32
N PHE A 97 -3.81 15.44 32.76
CA PHE A 97 -3.27 14.41 31.86
C PHE A 97 -3.98 13.07 31.97
N GLN A 98 -4.35 12.51 30.82
CA GLN A 98 -4.99 11.21 30.73
C GLN A 98 -4.05 10.09 31.22
N ARG A 99 -4.61 9.10 31.92
CA ARG A 99 -3.91 7.90 32.44
C ARG A 99 -2.80 8.16 33.47
N VAL A 100 -2.70 9.35 34.06
CA VAL A 100 -1.74 9.63 35.14
C VAL A 100 -2.39 9.43 36.52
N GLY A 101 -2.03 8.33 37.18
CA GLY A 101 -2.30 8.15 38.62
C GLY A 101 -1.17 8.72 39.48
N GLU A 102 -1.39 8.85 40.79
CA GLU A 102 -0.41 9.40 41.75
C GLU A 102 0.98 8.77 41.64
N LYS A 103 1.06 7.43 41.62
CA LYS A 103 2.33 6.68 41.47
C LYS A 103 3.03 6.94 40.13
N THR A 104 2.28 7.37 39.10
CA THR A 104 2.83 7.75 37.80
C THR A 104 3.33 9.20 37.85
N ALA A 105 2.57 10.12 38.47
CA ALA A 105 2.98 11.51 38.69
C ALA A 105 4.26 11.59 39.56
N ASP A 106 4.29 10.89 40.70
CA ASP A 106 5.47 10.79 41.58
C ASP A 106 6.70 10.34 40.79
N ARG A 107 6.56 9.27 39.99
CA ARG A 107 7.66 8.74 39.16
C ARG A 107 8.11 9.68 38.04
N VAL A 108 7.21 10.48 37.47
CA VAL A 108 7.55 11.55 36.50
C VAL A 108 8.35 12.66 37.18
N LEU A 109 7.98 13.02 38.41
CA LEU A 109 8.62 14.07 39.20
C LEU A 109 10.00 13.64 39.72
N GLU A 110 10.13 12.39 40.18
CA GLU A 110 11.43 11.74 40.48
C GLU A 110 12.37 11.80 39.27
N VAL A 111 11.91 11.37 38.10
CA VAL A 111 12.73 11.27 36.87
C VAL A 111 13.11 12.65 36.32
N SER A 112 12.23 13.64 36.40
CA SER A 112 12.50 15.03 35.96
C SER A 112 13.24 15.87 37.02
N LYS A 113 13.40 15.34 38.24
CA LYS A 113 14.02 15.98 39.41
C LYS A 113 13.30 17.27 39.82
N ILE A 114 11.99 17.18 40.01
CA ILE A 114 11.11 18.29 40.43
C ILE A 114 10.40 17.90 41.73
N LYS A 115 10.29 18.83 42.68
CA LYS A 115 9.57 18.60 43.95
C LYS A 115 8.06 18.48 43.67
N PRO A 116 7.33 17.49 44.23
CA PRO A 116 5.90 17.33 44.01
C PRO A 116 5.05 18.55 44.39
N ASP A 117 5.50 19.27 45.42
CA ASP A 117 4.83 20.43 46.01
C ASP A 117 5.22 21.76 45.35
N LYS A 118 6.05 21.73 44.29
CA LYS A 118 6.37 22.94 43.51
C LYS A 118 5.10 23.39 42.77
N ASN A 119 4.88 24.70 42.70
CA ASN A 119 3.78 25.27 41.92
C ASN A 119 4.05 25.16 40.41
N PRO A 120 3.12 24.61 39.60
CA PRO A 120 3.31 24.46 38.15
C PRO A 120 3.58 25.77 37.41
N LYS A 121 3.04 26.90 37.90
CA LYS A 121 3.23 28.23 37.29
C LYS A 121 4.63 28.80 37.51
N ASN A 122 5.39 28.24 38.46
CA ASN A 122 6.75 28.67 38.81
C ASN A 122 7.81 27.68 38.25
N LEU A 123 7.55 27.07 37.09
CA LEU A 123 8.47 26.16 36.41
C LEU A 123 9.40 26.88 35.44
N ASP A 124 10.70 26.61 35.55
CA ASP A 124 11.70 27.09 34.59
C ASP A 124 11.54 26.41 33.23
N GLU A 125 11.97 27.09 32.15
CA GLU A 125 12.05 26.42 30.85
C GLU A 125 13.10 25.29 30.82
N SER A 126 14.03 25.27 31.78
CA SER A 126 14.92 24.11 32.01
C SER A 126 14.17 22.91 32.61
N GLU A 127 13.15 23.14 33.45
CA GLU A 127 12.33 22.12 34.09
C GLU A 127 11.27 21.57 33.13
N LEU A 128 10.60 22.44 32.37
CA LEU A 128 9.65 22.05 31.32
C LEU A 128 10.28 21.08 30.32
N ARG A 129 11.53 21.35 29.90
CA ARG A 129 12.31 20.45 29.04
C ARG A 129 12.63 19.11 29.72
N ARG A 130 12.87 19.07 31.04
CA ARG A 130 13.04 17.81 31.80
C ARG A 130 11.74 17.02 31.95
N ILE A 131 10.60 17.68 32.16
CA ILE A 131 9.29 17.02 32.22
C ILE A 131 9.01 16.28 30.91
N VAL A 132 9.15 16.94 29.76
CA VAL A 132 8.84 16.33 28.45
C VAL A 132 9.89 15.29 28.05
N HIS A 133 11.17 15.67 27.99
CA HIS A 133 12.22 14.79 27.44
C HIS A 133 12.73 13.71 28.41
N GLU A 134 12.54 13.90 29.73
CA GLU A 134 12.93 12.89 30.73
C GLU A 134 11.69 12.22 31.35
N GLY A 135 10.75 12.99 31.89
CA GLY A 135 9.54 12.47 32.52
C GLY A 135 8.65 11.69 31.55
N PHE A 136 8.04 12.39 30.58
CA PHE A 136 7.05 11.83 29.66
C PHE A 136 7.64 10.81 28.67
N THR A 137 8.95 10.88 28.41
CA THR A 137 9.64 9.96 27.48
C THR A 137 10.19 8.70 28.15
N LYS A 138 10.62 8.76 29.43
CA LYS A 138 11.24 7.61 30.13
C LYS A 138 10.28 6.83 31.04
N VAL A 139 9.15 7.43 31.43
CA VAL A 139 8.11 6.75 32.22
C VAL A 139 7.18 5.97 31.29
N ASN A 140 6.84 4.74 31.67
CA ASN A 140 5.86 3.93 30.95
C ASN A 140 4.43 4.36 31.34
N PHE A 141 3.69 4.93 30.39
CA PHE A 141 2.27 5.24 30.55
C PHE A 141 1.38 4.11 30.03
N ILE A 142 0.14 4.08 30.51
CA ILE A 142 -0.93 3.23 29.92
C ILE A 142 -1.42 3.96 28.67
N SER A 143 -1.72 3.24 27.58
CA SER A 143 -2.29 3.85 26.37
C SER A 143 -3.52 4.72 26.65
N PRO A 144 -3.71 5.80 25.87
CA PRO A 144 -4.88 6.66 25.96
C PRO A 144 -6.19 5.87 25.80
N ASP A 145 -7.28 6.42 26.31
CA ASP A 145 -8.61 5.82 26.15
C ASP A 145 -9.14 6.05 24.72
N GLY A 146 -9.71 5.01 24.11
CA GLY A 146 -10.33 5.09 22.79
C GLY A 146 -11.74 5.66 22.80
N LYS A 147 -12.38 5.78 23.98
CA LYS A 147 -13.77 6.28 24.13
C LYS A 147 -14.01 7.73 23.70
N CYS A 148 -12.96 8.52 23.47
CA CYS A 148 -13.08 9.85 22.89
C CYS A 148 -13.33 9.84 21.38
N LEU A 149 -13.05 8.72 20.71
CA LEU A 149 -13.19 8.57 19.27
C LEU A 149 -14.64 8.33 18.88
N SER A 150 -14.99 8.81 17.69
CA SER A 150 -16.30 8.62 17.07
C SER A 150 -16.12 7.83 15.76
N PRO A 151 -15.85 6.50 15.82
CA PRO A 151 -15.91 5.64 14.62
C PRO A 151 -17.28 5.75 13.96
N LEU A 152 -17.39 5.41 12.68
CA LEU A 152 -18.69 5.23 12.01
C LEU A 152 -19.35 3.91 12.43
N GLY A 153 -18.54 2.89 12.70
CA GLY A 153 -18.92 1.51 12.91
C GLY A 153 -18.83 0.71 11.61
N ALA A 154 -18.25 -0.50 11.68
CA ALA A 154 -18.05 -1.38 10.53
C ALA A 154 -19.37 -1.67 9.76
N GLU A 155 -20.46 -1.93 10.48
CA GLU A 155 -21.79 -2.23 9.93
C GLU A 155 -22.32 -1.06 9.08
N ASN A 156 -22.23 0.17 9.60
CA ASN A 156 -22.65 1.39 8.91
C ASN A 156 -21.80 1.63 7.64
N LEU A 157 -20.48 1.40 7.71
CA LEU A 157 -19.58 1.50 6.54
C LEU A 157 -19.86 0.42 5.47
N GLU A 158 -20.36 -0.76 5.87
CA GLU A 158 -20.74 -1.84 4.94
C GLU A 158 -21.99 -1.47 4.13
N GLU A 159 -23.04 -0.96 4.79
CA GLU A 159 -24.30 -0.58 4.11
C GLU A 159 -24.17 0.73 3.31
N GLY A 160 -23.36 1.69 3.78
CA GLY A 160 -23.02 2.89 3.00
C GLY A 160 -22.34 2.54 1.67
N LEU A 161 -21.34 1.64 1.70
CA LEU A 161 -20.66 1.18 0.48
C LEU A 161 -21.61 0.42 -0.47
N LYS A 162 -22.51 -0.39 0.10
CA LYS A 162 -23.45 -1.23 -0.63
C LYS A 162 -24.49 -0.42 -1.42
N HIS A 163 -25.05 0.63 -0.81
CA HIS A 163 -26.09 1.46 -1.44
C HIS A 163 -25.53 2.40 -2.52
N VAL A 164 -24.26 2.80 -2.44
CA VAL A 164 -23.67 3.67 -3.46
C VAL A 164 -23.17 2.87 -4.66
N PHE A 165 -22.60 1.66 -4.47
CA PHE A 165 -21.94 0.92 -5.56
C PHE A 165 -22.56 -0.43 -5.95
N HIS A 166 -23.62 -0.87 -5.28
CA HIS A 166 -24.33 -2.12 -5.57
C HIS A 166 -23.43 -3.37 -5.85
N PRO A 167 -22.35 -3.63 -5.08
CA PRO A 167 -21.43 -4.73 -5.34
C PRO A 167 -22.05 -6.10 -5.04
N GLU A 168 -21.68 -7.14 -5.82
CA GLU A 168 -22.10 -8.55 -5.61
C GLU A 168 -21.89 -9.02 -4.16
N PHE A 169 -20.85 -8.52 -3.50
CA PHE A 169 -20.46 -8.92 -2.17
C PHE A 169 -19.77 -7.78 -1.39
N THR A 170 -20.23 -7.54 -0.17
CA THR A 170 -19.60 -6.65 0.80
C THR A 170 -18.97 -7.41 1.97
N CYS A 171 -17.92 -6.83 2.56
CA CYS A 171 -17.47 -7.20 3.90
C CYS A 171 -16.71 -6.08 4.64
N SER A 172 -17.16 -5.75 5.84
CA SER A 172 -16.50 -4.83 6.77
C SER A 172 -15.70 -5.50 7.89
N ASP A 173 -14.85 -4.70 8.55
CA ASP A 173 -14.13 -5.01 9.78
C ASP A 173 -13.72 -3.73 10.54
N GLU A 174 -13.53 -3.82 11.85
CA GLU A 174 -13.03 -2.74 12.71
C GLU A 174 -11.98 -3.28 13.72
N ARG A 175 -10.96 -2.46 13.99
CA ARG A 175 -9.96 -2.70 15.04
C ARG A 175 -10.35 -1.97 16.33
N SER A 176 -10.30 -2.68 17.46
CA SER A 176 -10.35 -2.04 18.78
C SER A 176 -9.32 -0.89 18.88
N PRO A 177 -9.66 0.27 19.47
CA PRO A 177 -8.79 1.43 19.48
C PRO A 177 -7.37 1.14 20.00
N SER A 178 -6.38 1.64 19.24
CA SER A 178 -4.96 1.55 19.50
C SER A 178 -4.39 2.96 19.75
N SER A 179 -3.07 3.10 19.89
CA SER A 179 -2.44 4.38 20.20
C SER A 179 -1.11 4.59 19.48
N TYR A 180 -0.92 5.78 18.88
CA TYR A 180 0.36 6.22 18.30
C TYR A 180 0.75 7.58 18.91
N SER A 181 2.01 7.77 19.32
CA SER A 181 2.52 9.04 19.85
C SER A 181 1.62 9.75 20.89
N GLY A 182 0.95 9.00 21.77
CA GLY A 182 0.01 9.52 22.77
C GLY A 182 -1.42 9.78 22.29
N HIS A 183 -1.70 9.69 20.99
CA HIS A 183 -3.04 9.82 20.41
C HIS A 183 -3.71 8.46 20.26
N ALA A 184 -4.98 8.35 20.67
CA ALA A 184 -5.81 7.19 20.39
C ALA A 184 -6.28 7.20 18.93
N PHE A 185 -6.38 6.03 18.29
CA PHE A 185 -6.95 5.87 16.95
C PHE A 185 -7.71 4.54 16.79
N SER A 186 -8.76 4.53 15.97
CA SER A 186 -9.46 3.33 15.47
C SER A 186 -9.25 3.21 13.96
N VAL A 187 -9.43 2.00 13.42
CA VAL A 187 -9.33 1.74 11.97
C VAL A 187 -10.47 0.83 11.54
N GLU A 188 -11.20 1.26 10.52
CA GLU A 188 -12.37 0.61 9.94
C GLU A 188 -12.09 0.34 8.46
N VAL A 189 -12.51 -0.80 7.93
CA VAL A 189 -12.32 -1.18 6.53
C VAL A 189 -13.58 -1.88 6.03
N ALA A 190 -14.13 -1.44 4.91
CA ALA A 190 -15.06 -2.22 4.10
C ALA A 190 -14.43 -2.56 2.73
N ILE A 191 -14.78 -3.72 2.21
CA ILE A 191 -14.36 -4.21 0.89
C ILE A 191 -15.62 -4.60 0.11
N GLY A 192 -15.80 -4.06 -1.09
CA GLY A 192 -16.78 -4.50 -2.08
C GLY A 192 -16.11 -5.33 -3.18
N TYR A 193 -16.87 -6.23 -3.81
CA TYR A 193 -16.45 -6.99 -4.98
C TYR A 193 -17.59 -7.01 -6.01
N GLY A 194 -17.26 -6.80 -7.29
CA GLY A 194 -18.26 -6.57 -8.34
C GLY A 194 -18.89 -5.18 -8.25
N GLY A 195 -20.08 -5.02 -8.83
CA GLY A 195 -20.72 -3.72 -9.09
C GLY A 195 -20.43 -3.25 -10.51
N GLU A 196 -21.39 -2.55 -11.13
CA GLU A 196 -21.36 -2.19 -12.56
C GLU A 196 -20.34 -1.08 -12.87
N GLU A 197 -20.20 -0.09 -11.98
CA GLU A 197 -19.27 1.05 -12.13
C GLU A 197 -17.81 0.76 -11.70
N ASN A 198 -17.44 -0.50 -11.47
CA ASN A 198 -16.23 -0.87 -10.73
C ASN A 198 -15.14 -1.49 -11.62
N GLU A 199 -14.45 -0.67 -12.42
CA GLU A 199 -13.38 -1.10 -13.30
C GLU A 199 -12.10 -1.58 -12.55
N PRO A 200 -11.37 -2.58 -13.08
CA PRO A 200 -10.03 -2.90 -12.60
C PRO A 200 -9.06 -1.73 -12.89
N PRO A 201 -8.06 -1.45 -12.02
CA PRO A 201 -7.48 -2.37 -11.04
C PRO A 201 -8.23 -2.50 -9.71
N TYR A 202 -8.69 -1.39 -9.12
CA TYR A 202 -9.54 -1.31 -7.91
C TYR A 202 -9.88 0.16 -7.59
N LYS A 203 -11.09 0.44 -7.07
CA LYS A 203 -11.47 1.77 -6.55
C LYS A 203 -11.06 1.89 -5.06
N LEU A 204 -10.40 2.98 -4.67
CA LEU A 204 -9.89 3.21 -3.30
C LEU A 204 -10.42 4.52 -2.69
N MET A 205 -11.31 4.39 -1.72
CA MET A 205 -11.88 5.48 -0.93
C MET A 205 -11.15 5.57 0.41
N ARG A 206 -10.60 6.74 0.72
CA ARG A 206 -9.80 7.00 1.94
C ARG A 206 -10.52 8.01 2.81
N PHE A 207 -10.70 7.70 4.09
CA PHE A 207 -11.38 8.58 5.03
C PHE A 207 -10.51 8.88 6.27
N ALA A 208 -10.51 10.16 6.67
CA ALA A 208 -9.77 10.66 7.82
C ALA A 208 -10.73 11.45 8.72
N ASN A 209 -11.06 10.92 9.90
CA ASN A 209 -12.12 11.47 10.78
C ASN A 209 -13.45 11.72 10.03
N ARG A 210 -13.88 10.74 9.22
CA ARG A 210 -15.03 10.78 8.29
C ARG A 210 -14.96 11.79 7.14
N ILE A 211 -13.81 12.43 6.89
CA ILE A 211 -13.61 13.31 5.73
C ILE A 211 -12.98 12.49 4.59
N PRO A 212 -13.56 12.48 3.37
CA PRO A 212 -12.95 11.88 2.19
C PRO A 212 -11.61 12.53 1.82
N LEU A 213 -10.64 11.71 1.41
CA LEU A 213 -9.34 12.14 0.92
C LEU A 213 -9.20 11.77 -0.56
N LEU A 214 -9.40 12.74 -1.45
CA LEU A 214 -9.29 12.55 -2.90
C LEU A 214 -7.81 12.56 -3.36
N PHE A 215 -7.12 13.67 -3.13
CA PHE A 215 -5.76 13.91 -3.65
C PHE A 215 -4.65 13.19 -2.85
N GLY A 216 -3.44 13.12 -3.41
CA GLY A 216 -2.25 12.60 -2.71
C GLY A 216 -2.16 11.06 -2.55
N GLU A 217 -3.10 10.30 -3.11
CA GLU A 217 -3.31 8.85 -2.92
C GLU A 217 -2.02 8.00 -3.07
N GLY A 218 -1.20 8.26 -4.09
CA GLY A 218 0.06 7.54 -4.34
C GLY A 218 1.12 7.65 -3.24
N ASN A 219 1.01 8.62 -2.33
CA ASN A 219 1.89 8.76 -1.17
C ASN A 219 1.29 8.20 0.14
N ASP A 220 -0.01 7.89 0.14
CA ASP A 220 -0.78 7.58 1.35
C ASP A 220 -0.37 6.25 2.00
N LEU A 221 -0.38 6.21 3.33
CA LEU A 221 -0.18 5.00 4.12
C LEU A 221 -1.18 3.89 3.74
N ILE A 222 -2.43 4.22 3.43
CA ILE A 222 -3.50 3.26 3.11
C ILE A 222 -3.16 2.50 1.82
N ARG A 223 -2.95 3.21 0.72
CA ARG A 223 -2.62 2.62 -0.59
C ARG A 223 -1.39 1.71 -0.49
N LYS A 224 -0.30 2.21 0.09
CA LYS A 224 0.92 1.44 0.36
C LYS A 224 0.65 0.18 1.17
N THR A 225 -0.26 0.23 2.14
CA THR A 225 -0.61 -0.93 2.99
C THR A 225 -1.44 -1.97 2.25
N ILE A 226 -2.26 -1.57 1.27
CA ILE A 226 -3.00 -2.46 0.35
C ILE A 226 -2.03 -3.11 -0.64
N GLU A 227 -1.11 -2.35 -1.24
CA GLU A 227 -0.09 -2.84 -2.17
C GLU A 227 0.95 -3.75 -1.47
N ASP A 228 1.29 -3.50 -0.19
CA ASP A 228 2.12 -4.37 0.64
C ASP A 228 1.45 -5.75 0.96
N ILE A 229 0.19 -5.99 0.58
CA ILE A 229 -0.54 -7.25 0.83
C ILE A 229 -0.53 -8.15 -0.42
N ASN A 230 -0.20 -9.43 -0.25
CA ASN A 230 -0.28 -10.41 -1.34
C ASN A 230 -1.71 -10.97 -1.46
N TRP A 231 -2.48 -10.42 -2.38
CA TRP A 231 -3.89 -10.73 -2.65
C TRP A 231 -4.15 -12.13 -3.23
N THR A 232 -3.16 -12.79 -3.82
CA THR A 232 -3.30 -14.18 -4.32
C THR A 232 -3.64 -15.19 -3.21
N ASN A 233 -3.28 -14.89 -1.96
CA ASN A 233 -3.66 -15.67 -0.78
C ASN A 233 -5.18 -15.61 -0.52
N TYR A 234 -5.77 -14.45 -0.80
CA TYR A 234 -7.20 -14.16 -0.65
C TYR A 234 -8.01 -14.54 -1.89
N LYS A 235 -7.36 -15.10 -2.93
CA LYS A 235 -8.00 -15.50 -4.20
C LYS A 235 -8.59 -14.32 -4.98
N THR A 236 -7.86 -13.20 -4.96
CA THR A 236 -8.20 -11.96 -5.66
C THR A 236 -6.93 -11.40 -6.33
N ASN A 237 -7.09 -10.68 -7.44
CA ASN A 237 -6.04 -10.04 -8.21
C ASN A 237 -6.44 -8.58 -8.51
N LEU A 238 -5.81 -7.62 -7.83
CA LEU A 238 -6.05 -6.17 -7.93
C LEU A 238 -5.59 -5.52 -9.26
N SER A 239 -5.73 -6.25 -10.36
CA SER A 239 -5.49 -5.80 -11.73
C SER A 239 -6.41 -6.49 -12.75
N LYS A 240 -7.39 -7.28 -12.27
CA LYS A 240 -8.38 -8.03 -13.08
C LYS A 240 -9.70 -8.29 -12.34
N ASP A 241 -9.70 -8.38 -11.01
CA ASP A 241 -10.92 -8.51 -10.21
C ASP A 241 -11.48 -7.10 -9.88
N PRO A 242 -12.78 -6.82 -10.07
CA PRO A 242 -13.42 -5.58 -9.66
C PRO A 242 -13.53 -5.53 -8.12
N VAL A 243 -12.81 -4.61 -7.47
CA VAL A 243 -12.72 -4.50 -6.00
C VAL A 243 -12.79 -3.05 -5.56
N ILE A 244 -13.62 -2.75 -4.56
CA ILE A 244 -13.69 -1.43 -3.91
C ILE A 244 -13.14 -1.55 -2.49
N PHE A 245 -12.31 -0.59 -2.07
CA PHE A 245 -11.84 -0.46 -0.70
C PHE A 245 -12.30 0.86 -0.09
N ALA A 246 -13.08 0.79 0.98
CA ALA A 246 -13.40 1.94 1.82
C ALA A 246 -12.64 1.82 3.16
N VAL A 247 -11.72 2.75 3.43
CA VAL A 247 -10.83 2.68 4.60
C VAL A 247 -10.92 3.96 5.43
N SER A 248 -11.36 3.84 6.68
CA SER A 248 -11.50 4.96 7.62
C SER A 248 -10.47 4.87 8.76
N LEU A 249 -9.76 5.98 8.96
CA LEU A 249 -8.90 6.23 10.11
C LEU A 249 -9.53 7.31 10.99
N VAL A 250 -9.89 6.97 12.22
CA VAL A 250 -10.45 7.93 13.19
C VAL A 250 -9.48 8.12 14.35
N SER A 251 -9.08 9.37 14.64
CA SER A 251 -8.12 9.70 15.69
C SER A 251 -8.26 11.13 16.21
N THR A 252 -7.90 11.34 17.49
CA THR A 252 -7.75 12.68 18.10
C THR A 252 -6.77 13.61 17.35
N LYS A 253 -5.83 13.05 16.58
CA LYS A 253 -4.91 13.76 15.69
C LYS A 253 -4.58 12.81 14.55
N ILE A 254 -4.64 13.26 13.30
CA ILE A 254 -4.22 12.45 12.14
C ILE A 254 -2.84 12.95 11.69
N PRO A 255 -1.88 12.06 11.40
CA PRO A 255 -0.52 12.45 11.04
C PRO A 255 -0.46 12.86 9.56
N PHE A 256 -0.97 14.04 9.23
CA PHE A 256 -0.77 14.64 7.92
C PHE A 256 0.67 15.18 7.81
N PRO A 257 1.43 14.89 6.73
CA PRO A 257 2.79 15.41 6.54
C PRO A 257 2.80 16.81 5.92
N GLU A 258 1.71 17.20 5.27
CA GLU A 258 1.54 18.47 4.56
C GLU A 258 0.31 19.22 5.09
N THR A 259 0.31 20.55 4.98
CA THR A 259 -0.75 21.40 5.53
C THR A 259 -2.09 21.30 4.80
N SER A 260 -2.10 20.76 3.58
CA SER A 260 -3.32 20.49 2.79
C SER A 260 -4.13 19.29 3.27
N LYS A 261 -3.54 18.41 4.10
CA LYS A 261 -4.17 17.21 4.68
C LYS A 261 -4.64 16.15 3.68
N GLU A 262 -4.07 16.11 2.48
CA GLU A 262 -4.51 15.21 1.40
C GLU A 262 -4.22 13.72 1.64
N TYR A 263 -3.15 13.38 2.38
CA TYR A 263 -2.73 12.00 2.57
C TYR A 263 -2.12 11.73 3.95
N ILE A 264 -2.28 10.50 4.44
CA ILE A 264 -1.85 10.06 5.77
C ILE A 264 -0.37 9.65 5.74
N ALA A 265 0.43 10.19 6.66
CA ALA A 265 1.87 9.90 6.75
C ALA A 265 2.17 8.48 7.26
N GLU A 266 3.38 8.02 6.94
CA GLU A 266 3.80 6.64 7.12
C GLU A 266 4.21 6.32 8.57
N VAL A 267 3.21 6.01 9.41
CA VAL A 267 3.36 5.67 10.84
C VAL A 267 3.23 4.16 11.06
N ASP A 268 4.27 3.53 11.63
CA ASP A 268 4.33 2.07 11.80
C ASP A 268 3.24 1.49 12.71
N GLU A 269 2.80 2.22 13.74
CA GLU A 269 1.67 1.84 14.62
C GLU A 269 0.37 1.70 13.81
N ILE A 270 0.03 2.74 13.04
CA ILE A 270 -1.18 2.80 12.22
C ILE A 270 -1.11 1.75 11.11
N ARG A 271 0.05 1.64 10.42
CA ARG A 271 0.32 0.62 9.40
C ARG A 271 0.02 -0.80 9.89
N ARG A 272 0.44 -1.12 11.13
CA ARG A 272 0.24 -2.45 11.73
C ARG A 272 -1.22 -2.78 11.93
N GLU A 273 -1.99 -1.87 12.54
CA GLU A 273 -3.42 -2.11 12.79
C GLU A 273 -4.25 -2.09 11.51
N LEU A 274 -3.98 -1.16 10.59
CA LEU A 274 -4.62 -1.11 9.28
C LEU A 274 -4.38 -2.40 8.48
N ARG A 275 -3.13 -2.86 8.41
CA ARG A 275 -2.80 -4.13 7.76
C ARG A 275 -3.55 -5.30 8.39
N LEU A 276 -3.69 -5.34 9.71
CA LEU A 276 -4.46 -6.38 10.40
C LEU A 276 -5.97 -6.30 10.11
N CYS A 277 -6.52 -5.10 9.94
CA CYS A 277 -7.92 -4.87 9.57
C CYS A 277 -8.21 -5.38 8.15
N ILE A 278 -7.45 -4.90 7.15
CA ILE A 278 -7.56 -5.32 5.75
C ILE A 278 -7.37 -6.84 5.64
N GLN A 279 -6.40 -7.41 6.36
CA GLN A 279 -6.16 -8.87 6.38
C GLN A 279 -7.23 -9.69 7.12
N LYS A 280 -8.17 -9.07 7.84
CA LYS A 280 -9.32 -9.75 8.47
C LYS A 280 -10.53 -9.70 7.53
N ALA A 281 -10.87 -8.51 7.00
CA ALA A 281 -11.87 -8.34 5.93
C ALA A 281 -11.56 -9.22 4.70
N GLY A 282 -10.30 -9.23 4.23
CA GLY A 282 -9.86 -10.06 3.11
C GLY A 282 -10.07 -11.58 3.29
N ARG A 283 -10.26 -12.07 4.53
CA ARG A 283 -10.63 -13.49 4.78
C ARG A 283 -12.11 -13.75 4.54
N ARG A 284 -12.99 -12.76 4.75
CA ARG A 284 -14.42 -12.81 4.34
C ARG A 284 -14.47 -12.90 2.81
N LEU A 285 -13.82 -11.97 2.09
CA LEU A 285 -13.67 -11.98 0.64
C LEU A 285 -13.11 -13.31 0.10
N ALA A 286 -12.04 -13.83 0.72
CA ALA A 286 -11.45 -15.12 0.31
C ALA A 286 -12.35 -16.33 0.53
N THR A 287 -13.40 -16.21 1.35
CA THR A 287 -14.39 -17.25 1.58
C THR A 287 -15.49 -17.17 0.51
N PHE A 288 -15.97 -15.96 0.21
CA PHE A 288 -16.86 -15.68 -0.94
C PHE A 288 -16.24 -16.15 -2.26
N GLN A 289 -15.00 -15.76 -2.56
CA GLN A 289 -14.26 -16.20 -3.75
C GLN A 289 -14.15 -17.74 -3.86
N ARG A 290 -14.07 -18.47 -2.75
CA ARG A 290 -14.09 -19.95 -2.74
C ARG A 290 -15.49 -20.54 -2.90
N ALA A 291 -16.55 -19.81 -2.58
CA ALA A 291 -17.92 -20.20 -2.91
C ALA A 291 -18.21 -19.97 -4.40
N LEU A 292 -17.90 -18.77 -4.92
CA LEU A 292 -18.05 -18.41 -6.33
C LEU A 292 -17.29 -19.37 -7.26
N ARG A 293 -16.02 -19.66 -6.95
CA ARG A 293 -15.20 -20.64 -7.72
C ARG A 293 -15.72 -22.08 -7.60
N ARG A 294 -16.41 -22.45 -6.50
CA ARG A 294 -17.11 -23.75 -6.40
C ARG A 294 -18.37 -23.78 -7.27
N LYS A 295 -19.22 -22.74 -7.23
CA LYS A 295 -20.41 -22.62 -8.10
C LYS A 295 -20.00 -22.70 -9.58
N ARG A 296 -19.02 -21.90 -10.00
CA ARG A 296 -18.46 -21.94 -11.37
C ARG A 296 -17.85 -23.30 -11.75
N ARG A 297 -17.19 -24.02 -10.82
CA ARG A 297 -16.66 -25.39 -11.09
C ARG A 297 -17.75 -26.47 -11.10
N ALA A 298 -18.83 -26.30 -10.33
CA ALA A 298 -19.98 -27.20 -10.36
C ALA A 298 -20.73 -27.06 -11.69
N ALA A 299 -21.06 -25.83 -12.10
CA ALA A 299 -21.68 -25.55 -13.40
C ALA A 299 -20.85 -26.07 -14.59
N ARG A 300 -19.52 -25.85 -14.59
CA ARG A 300 -18.63 -26.44 -15.62
C ARG A 300 -18.59 -27.97 -15.62
N ARG A 301 -18.75 -28.63 -14.45
CA ARG A 301 -18.90 -30.09 -14.41
C ARG A 301 -20.26 -30.54 -14.95
N LEU A 302 -21.32 -29.80 -14.65
CA LEU A 302 -22.67 -30.06 -15.15
C LEU A 302 -22.68 -30.04 -16.68
N ARG A 303 -22.21 -28.94 -17.30
CA ARG A 303 -22.06 -28.80 -18.77
C ARG A 303 -21.25 -29.93 -19.42
N VAL A 304 -20.20 -30.41 -18.75
CA VAL A 304 -19.41 -31.56 -19.21
C VAL A 304 -20.20 -32.87 -19.12
N PHE A 305 -20.97 -33.11 -18.05
CA PHE A 305 -21.86 -34.28 -17.99
C PHE A 305 -23.02 -34.18 -19.00
N GLU A 306 -23.60 -33.01 -19.20
CA GLU A 306 -24.66 -32.76 -20.19
C GLU A 306 -24.17 -33.03 -21.63
N LYS A 307 -22.90 -32.73 -21.95
CA LYS A 307 -22.32 -33.05 -23.27
C LYS A 307 -21.91 -34.52 -23.45
N TYR A 308 -21.37 -35.19 -22.42
CA TYR A 308 -20.79 -36.54 -22.58
C TYR A 308 -21.64 -37.70 -22.04
N ALA A 309 -22.59 -37.46 -21.12
CA ALA A 309 -23.42 -38.55 -20.57
C ALA A 309 -24.30 -39.25 -21.63
N PRO A 310 -24.92 -38.55 -22.60
CA PRO A 310 -25.65 -39.23 -23.69
C PRO A 310 -24.71 -40.15 -24.48
N VAL A 311 -23.58 -39.61 -24.95
CA VAL A 311 -22.59 -40.34 -25.79
C VAL A 311 -22.04 -41.58 -25.10
N VAL A 312 -21.75 -41.51 -23.79
CA VAL A 312 -21.31 -42.69 -23.03
C VAL A 312 -22.44 -43.71 -22.88
N SER A 313 -23.68 -43.28 -22.76
CA SER A 313 -24.84 -44.15 -22.56
C SER A 313 -25.31 -44.86 -23.83
N SER A 314 -25.23 -44.25 -25.01
CA SER A 314 -25.48 -44.96 -26.28
C SER A 314 -24.42 -46.04 -26.53
N ILE A 315 -23.14 -45.73 -26.29
CA ILE A 315 -22.03 -46.70 -26.40
C ILE A 315 -22.23 -47.88 -25.43
N VAL A 316 -22.64 -47.63 -24.19
CA VAL A 316 -22.93 -48.71 -23.24
C VAL A 316 -24.22 -49.48 -23.58
N GLY A 317 -25.25 -48.81 -24.11
CA GLY A 317 -26.51 -49.43 -24.52
C GLY A 317 -26.35 -50.41 -25.68
N THR A 318 -25.66 -49.95 -26.73
CA THR A 318 -25.31 -50.75 -27.91
C THR A 318 -24.39 -51.93 -27.54
N MET A 319 -23.34 -51.72 -26.73
CA MET A 319 -22.49 -52.81 -26.22
C MET A 319 -23.25 -53.87 -25.40
N LEU A 320 -24.38 -53.52 -24.79
CA LEU A 320 -25.20 -54.44 -24.00
C LEU A 320 -26.33 -55.10 -24.80
N GLY A 321 -26.55 -54.70 -26.06
CA GLY A 321 -27.68 -55.17 -26.89
C GLY A 321 -29.03 -54.88 -26.26
N LYS A 322 -29.20 -53.68 -25.66
CA LYS A 322 -30.33 -53.33 -24.78
C LYS A 322 -30.89 -51.92 -24.93
N LEU A 323 -30.47 -51.18 -25.96
CA LEU A 323 -31.11 -49.96 -26.39
C LEU A 323 -31.11 -49.93 -27.92
N ASP A 324 -32.29 -49.77 -28.49
CA ASP A 324 -32.48 -49.33 -29.86
C ASP A 324 -32.38 -47.79 -29.92
N GLU A 325 -32.21 -47.20 -31.10
CA GLU A 325 -31.90 -45.76 -31.23
C GLU A 325 -33.05 -44.85 -30.75
N GLU A 326 -34.30 -45.31 -30.84
CA GLU A 326 -35.50 -44.62 -30.36
C GLU A 326 -35.53 -44.52 -28.81
N ASP A 327 -35.25 -45.62 -28.12
CA ASP A 327 -35.14 -45.68 -26.65
C ASP A 327 -34.05 -44.73 -26.12
N PHE A 328 -32.94 -44.63 -26.85
CA PHE A 328 -31.83 -43.74 -26.47
C PHE A 328 -32.24 -42.26 -26.52
N ASN A 329 -32.92 -41.83 -27.58
CA ASN A 329 -33.42 -40.46 -27.72
C ASN A 329 -34.48 -40.13 -26.65
N PHE A 330 -35.36 -41.07 -26.32
CA PHE A 330 -36.36 -40.92 -25.24
C PHE A 330 -35.71 -40.70 -23.86
N LEU A 331 -34.66 -41.48 -23.55
CA LEU A 331 -33.95 -41.41 -22.25
C LEU A 331 -33.08 -40.15 -22.08
N PHE A 332 -32.64 -39.52 -23.17
CA PHE A 332 -31.69 -38.39 -23.13
C PHE A 332 -32.25 -37.03 -23.57
N SER A 333 -33.58 -36.86 -23.56
CA SER A 333 -34.16 -35.52 -23.60
C SER A 333 -33.59 -34.64 -22.47
N SER A 334 -33.33 -33.37 -22.77
CA SER A 334 -32.69 -32.43 -21.82
C SER A 334 -33.51 -32.26 -20.52
N THR A 335 -34.83 -32.38 -20.62
CA THR A 335 -35.77 -32.34 -19.51
C THR A 335 -35.67 -33.59 -18.64
N GLN A 336 -35.65 -34.81 -19.21
CA GLN A 336 -35.47 -36.04 -18.44
C GLN A 336 -34.08 -36.12 -17.80
N PHE A 337 -33.00 -35.83 -18.55
CA PHE A 337 -31.64 -35.90 -18.00
C PHE A 337 -31.42 -34.90 -16.84
N SER A 338 -31.89 -33.65 -16.99
CA SER A 338 -31.82 -32.67 -15.90
C SER A 338 -32.70 -33.04 -14.71
N ASN A 339 -33.85 -33.70 -14.91
CA ASN A 339 -34.70 -34.20 -13.83
C ASN A 339 -34.05 -35.39 -13.08
N CYS A 340 -33.42 -36.33 -13.79
CA CYS A 340 -32.63 -37.41 -13.20
C CYS A 340 -31.44 -36.91 -12.36
N LEU A 341 -30.86 -35.76 -12.74
CA LEU A 341 -29.84 -35.07 -11.93
C LEU A 341 -30.45 -34.39 -10.69
N LYS A 342 -31.55 -33.64 -10.84
CA LYS A 342 -32.27 -32.98 -9.72
C LYS A 342 -32.73 -33.99 -8.66
N GLN A 343 -33.26 -35.15 -9.08
CA GLN A 343 -33.74 -36.20 -8.18
C GLN A 343 -32.67 -36.75 -7.21
N ARG A 344 -31.37 -36.56 -7.50
CA ARG A 344 -30.27 -37.06 -6.65
C ARG A 344 -29.83 -36.08 -5.55
N GLU A 345 -30.41 -34.88 -5.43
CA GLU A 345 -30.04 -33.94 -4.36
C GLU A 345 -30.72 -34.25 -3.00
N GLY A 346 -31.65 -35.20 -2.92
CA GLY A 346 -32.42 -35.48 -1.68
C GLY A 346 -32.57 -36.96 -1.31
N SER A 347 -31.65 -37.50 -0.47
CA SER A 347 -31.77 -38.86 0.09
C SER A 347 -31.43 -38.97 1.59
N ILE A 348 -31.79 -37.97 2.39
CA ILE A 348 -31.91 -38.10 3.86
C ILE A 348 -33.24 -37.48 4.35
N PHE A 349 -34.25 -38.34 4.51
CA PHE A 349 -35.56 -38.20 5.19
C PHE A 349 -36.00 -36.81 5.75
N LEU A 350 -37.01 -36.20 5.10
CA LEU A 350 -38.39 -35.84 5.55
C LEU A 350 -38.68 -35.47 7.06
N PRO A 351 -39.73 -34.66 7.41
CA PRO A 351 -41.00 -34.44 6.67
C PRO A 351 -41.75 -33.06 6.78
N LYS A 352 -42.88 -32.94 6.03
CA LYS A 352 -44.10 -32.07 6.19
C LYS A 352 -44.15 -30.59 5.70
N ASN A 353 -44.64 -30.42 4.45
CA ASN A 353 -45.78 -29.57 3.95
C ASN A 353 -45.84 -28.02 4.17
N PRO A 354 -46.54 -27.21 3.32
CA PRO A 354 -47.16 -27.46 1.99
C PRO A 354 -46.87 -26.39 0.87
N ILE A 355 -47.57 -26.56 -0.27
CA ILE A 355 -47.78 -25.72 -1.50
C ILE A 355 -49.23 -25.13 -1.42
N PRO A 356 -49.80 -24.15 -2.19
CA PRO A 356 -49.39 -23.38 -3.42
C PRO A 356 -48.58 -22.06 -3.19
N ILE A 357 -48.50 -21.00 -4.04
CA ILE A 357 -49.37 -20.43 -5.12
C ILE A 357 -48.59 -20.05 -6.40
N GLU A 358 -49.15 -20.38 -7.57
CA GLU A 358 -48.71 -19.90 -8.90
C GLU A 358 -49.31 -18.55 -9.33
N ALA A 359 -48.67 -17.91 -10.32
CA ALA A 359 -49.31 -17.00 -11.26
C ALA A 359 -48.75 -17.25 -12.68
N LEU A 360 -49.66 -17.61 -13.60
CA LEU A 360 -49.45 -17.83 -15.03
C LEU A 360 -49.58 -16.50 -15.82
N PRO A 361 -49.46 -16.47 -17.16
CA PRO A 361 -48.44 -17.08 -18.03
C PRO A 361 -47.83 -16.04 -19.00
N MET A 362 -46.98 -16.48 -19.92
CA MET A 362 -47.03 -16.06 -21.34
C MET A 362 -46.30 -17.11 -22.17
N ASP A 363 -46.92 -17.56 -23.24
CA ASP A 363 -46.49 -18.72 -24.03
C ASP A 363 -45.59 -18.30 -25.24
N SER A 364 -45.40 -19.23 -26.17
CA SER A 364 -44.88 -19.01 -27.54
C SER A 364 -43.38 -18.74 -27.79
N ILE A 365 -42.46 -19.22 -26.94
CA ILE A 365 -41.18 -19.79 -27.43
C ILE A 365 -40.86 -21.07 -26.61
N GLU A 366 -41.17 -22.24 -27.16
CA GLU A 366 -40.65 -23.54 -26.69
C GLU A 366 -39.88 -24.25 -27.82
N GLY A 367 -38.91 -25.10 -27.48
CA GLY A 367 -38.18 -25.95 -28.42
C GLY A 367 -36.68 -25.65 -28.51
N VAL A 368 -36.31 -24.68 -29.35
CA VAL A 368 -34.90 -24.43 -29.73
C VAL A 368 -34.18 -23.58 -28.66
N ASN A 369 -33.21 -24.18 -27.97
CA ASN A 369 -32.42 -23.49 -26.95
C ASN A 369 -31.15 -22.87 -27.59
N LEU A 370 -31.32 -21.67 -28.16
CA LEU A 370 -30.31 -20.95 -28.97
C LEU A 370 -28.97 -20.75 -28.25
N GLU A 371 -28.97 -20.59 -26.92
CA GLU A 371 -27.76 -20.55 -26.06
C GLU A 371 -26.81 -21.75 -26.27
N ARG A 372 -27.28 -22.86 -26.84
CA ARG A 372 -26.51 -24.08 -27.05
C ARG A 372 -25.56 -24.01 -28.26
N TYR A 373 -25.83 -23.11 -29.20
CA TYR A 373 -25.02 -22.81 -30.39
C TYR A 373 -24.30 -21.45 -30.25
N ASP A 374 -24.34 -20.83 -29.06
CA ASP A 374 -23.90 -19.45 -28.77
C ASP A 374 -24.61 -18.33 -29.58
N ILE A 375 -25.60 -18.67 -30.43
CA ILE A 375 -26.54 -17.76 -31.10
C ILE A 375 -27.35 -17.00 -30.02
N GLN A 376 -27.17 -15.68 -29.94
CA GLN A 376 -27.79 -14.82 -28.90
C GLN A 376 -28.60 -13.66 -29.49
N THR A 377 -28.45 -13.40 -30.79
CA THR A 377 -29.13 -12.35 -31.54
C THR A 377 -29.64 -12.88 -32.88
N LEU A 378 -30.55 -12.15 -33.52
CA LEU A 378 -31.04 -12.44 -34.88
C LEU A 378 -29.91 -12.34 -35.92
N GLN A 379 -28.88 -11.53 -35.62
CA GLN A 379 -27.69 -11.34 -36.45
C GLN A 379 -26.77 -12.57 -36.43
N ASP A 380 -26.68 -13.28 -35.30
CA ASP A 380 -25.94 -14.55 -35.20
C ASP A 380 -26.61 -15.69 -36.01
N LEU A 381 -27.92 -15.62 -36.26
CA LEU A 381 -28.66 -16.57 -37.09
C LEU A 381 -28.40 -16.34 -38.59
N ILE A 382 -28.22 -15.08 -39.00
CA ILE A 382 -27.92 -14.66 -40.39
C ILE A 382 -26.46 -14.99 -40.79
N LEU A 383 -25.58 -15.21 -39.80
CA LEU A 383 -24.15 -15.51 -39.99
C LEU A 383 -23.82 -17.01 -40.06
N LEU A 384 -24.83 -17.89 -40.00
CA LEU A 384 -24.67 -19.34 -40.16
C LEU A 384 -24.42 -19.72 -41.62
N ASP A 385 -23.66 -20.79 -41.88
CA ASP A 385 -23.53 -21.33 -43.24
C ASP A 385 -24.77 -22.15 -43.67
N GLU A 386 -24.93 -22.39 -44.97
CA GLU A 386 -26.10 -23.11 -45.52
C GLU A 386 -26.30 -24.50 -44.90
N ASN A 387 -25.23 -25.16 -44.45
CA ASN A 387 -25.26 -26.49 -43.84
C ASN A 387 -25.66 -26.40 -42.36
N GLU A 388 -25.17 -25.39 -41.63
CA GLU A 388 -25.58 -25.12 -40.24
C GLU A 388 -27.06 -24.69 -40.16
N LEU A 389 -27.53 -23.94 -41.16
CA LEU A 389 -28.94 -23.58 -41.29
C LEU A 389 -29.81 -24.80 -41.64
N GLN A 390 -29.36 -25.68 -42.55
CA GLN A 390 -29.99 -26.98 -42.81
C GLN A 390 -30.04 -27.87 -41.55
N GLU A 391 -28.97 -27.90 -40.74
CA GLU A 391 -28.94 -28.66 -39.49
C GLU A 391 -29.98 -28.14 -38.49
N LEU A 392 -30.15 -26.81 -38.35
CA LEU A 392 -31.20 -26.22 -37.52
C LEU A 392 -32.63 -26.52 -38.04
N ILE A 393 -32.85 -26.47 -39.36
CA ILE A 393 -34.14 -26.85 -39.96
C ILE A 393 -34.46 -28.32 -39.64
N SER A 394 -33.46 -29.21 -39.71
CA SER A 394 -33.63 -30.64 -39.37
C SER A 394 -33.97 -30.91 -37.90
N LEU A 395 -33.73 -29.93 -37.01
CA LEU A 395 -33.97 -30.02 -35.56
C LEU A 395 -35.35 -29.51 -35.12
N GLY A 396 -36.24 -29.17 -36.05
CA GLY A 396 -37.67 -28.95 -35.76
C GLY A 396 -38.05 -27.50 -35.46
N LEU A 397 -37.57 -26.55 -36.26
CA LEU A 397 -38.31 -25.31 -36.49
C LEU A 397 -39.67 -25.64 -37.14
N ALA A 398 -40.75 -24.99 -36.69
CA ALA A 398 -42.06 -25.14 -37.32
C ALA A 398 -42.06 -24.51 -38.72
N GLU A 399 -42.88 -25.02 -39.65
CA GLU A 399 -42.97 -24.51 -41.02
C GLU A 399 -43.29 -23.00 -41.03
N ASP A 400 -44.20 -22.52 -40.17
CA ASP A 400 -44.50 -21.09 -39.98
C ASP A 400 -43.26 -20.23 -39.64
N ALA A 401 -42.28 -20.80 -38.92
CA ALA A 401 -41.04 -20.12 -38.53
C ALA A 401 -39.98 -20.19 -39.64
N VAL A 402 -40.03 -21.22 -40.49
CA VAL A 402 -39.24 -21.28 -41.73
C VAL A 402 -39.78 -20.25 -42.73
N ASP A 403 -41.09 -20.16 -42.92
CA ASP A 403 -41.76 -19.18 -43.79
C ASP A 403 -41.53 -17.73 -43.31
N GLN A 404 -41.49 -17.48 -42.00
CA GLN A 404 -41.10 -16.17 -41.47
C GLN A 404 -39.60 -15.90 -41.64
N ALA A 405 -38.73 -16.91 -41.49
CA ALA A 405 -37.30 -16.74 -41.72
C ALA A 405 -36.97 -16.49 -43.20
N THR A 406 -37.66 -17.17 -44.14
CA THR A 406 -37.52 -16.91 -45.57
C THR A 406 -38.14 -15.58 -45.96
N GLN A 407 -39.30 -15.17 -45.44
CA GLN A 407 -39.83 -13.82 -45.67
C GLN A 407 -38.92 -12.71 -45.13
N ILE A 408 -38.24 -12.93 -44.00
CA ILE A 408 -37.25 -11.97 -43.47
C ILE A 408 -35.97 -11.99 -44.30
N LEU A 409 -35.51 -13.15 -44.77
CA LEU A 409 -34.33 -13.30 -45.62
C LEU A 409 -34.57 -12.68 -47.01
N ASP A 410 -35.72 -12.94 -47.63
CA ASP A 410 -36.15 -12.34 -48.89
C ASP A 410 -36.31 -10.82 -48.73
N ALA A 411 -36.91 -10.33 -47.65
CA ALA A 411 -36.96 -8.89 -47.36
C ALA A 411 -35.57 -8.26 -47.16
N LEU A 412 -34.62 -8.98 -46.54
CA LEU A 412 -33.21 -8.56 -46.43
C LEU A 412 -32.49 -8.60 -47.78
N LEU A 413 -32.88 -9.49 -48.70
CA LEU A 413 -32.36 -9.60 -50.06
C LEU A 413 -33.01 -8.60 -51.03
N GLU A 414 -34.23 -8.12 -50.75
CA GLU A 414 -34.92 -7.02 -51.44
C GLU A 414 -34.48 -5.63 -50.96
N LEU A 415 -33.92 -5.49 -49.76
CA LEU A 415 -33.37 -4.22 -49.28
C LEU A 415 -32.21 -3.73 -50.18
N PRO A 416 -32.19 -2.45 -50.60
CA PRO A 416 -31.07 -1.90 -51.38
C PRO A 416 -29.72 -2.12 -50.71
N GLU A 417 -28.68 -2.40 -51.52
CA GLU A 417 -27.39 -2.92 -51.06
C GLU A 417 -26.76 -2.09 -49.91
N LEU A 418 -26.85 -0.74 -49.97
CA LEU A 418 -26.38 0.16 -48.91
C LEU A 418 -26.91 -0.19 -47.49
N ALA A 419 -28.14 -0.70 -47.37
CA ALA A 419 -28.74 -1.02 -46.08
C ALA A 419 -28.26 -2.36 -45.49
N ARG A 420 -27.59 -3.20 -46.30
CA ARG A 420 -26.93 -4.44 -45.82
C ARG A 420 -25.53 -4.14 -45.28
N ASP A 421 -24.81 -3.20 -45.89
CA ASP A 421 -23.44 -2.85 -45.46
C ASP A 421 -23.41 -2.14 -44.10
N GLU A 422 -24.32 -1.18 -43.83
CA GLU A 422 -24.43 -0.49 -42.52
C GLU A 422 -24.59 -1.47 -41.34
N LEU A 423 -25.33 -2.57 -41.54
CA LEU A 423 -25.56 -3.60 -40.53
C LEU A 423 -24.28 -4.38 -40.20
N VAL A 424 -23.43 -4.65 -41.20
CA VAL A 424 -22.17 -5.40 -41.03
C VAL A 424 -21.09 -4.54 -40.36
N GLU A 425 -20.98 -3.25 -40.71
CA GLU A 425 -20.00 -2.35 -40.10
C GLU A 425 -20.18 -2.22 -38.58
N SER A 426 -21.44 -2.17 -38.11
CA SER A 426 -21.80 -1.96 -36.70
C SER A 426 -21.22 -3.01 -35.72
N ALA A 427 -21.02 -4.24 -36.19
CA ALA A 427 -20.40 -5.32 -35.40
C ALA A 427 -18.85 -5.20 -35.36
N SER A 428 -18.26 -4.57 -36.38
CA SER A 428 -16.81 -4.52 -36.57
C SER A 428 -16.10 -3.50 -35.67
N GLU A 429 -16.74 -2.35 -35.38
CA GLU A 429 -16.09 -1.22 -34.69
C GLU A 429 -15.46 -1.59 -33.33
N LYS A 430 -16.17 -2.36 -32.51
CA LYS A 430 -15.67 -2.73 -31.17
C LYS A 430 -14.49 -3.71 -31.27
N ALA A 431 -14.58 -4.71 -32.14
CA ALA A 431 -13.50 -5.66 -32.37
C ALA A 431 -12.25 -4.96 -32.95
N LEU A 432 -12.43 -4.07 -33.92
CA LEU A 432 -11.35 -3.32 -34.55
C LEU A 432 -10.74 -2.25 -33.63
N THR A 433 -11.53 -1.56 -32.80
CA THR A 433 -10.99 -0.59 -31.83
C THR A 433 -10.35 -1.27 -30.61
N GLU A 434 -10.61 -2.53 -30.31
CA GLU A 434 -9.78 -3.32 -29.38
C GLU A 434 -8.50 -3.81 -30.08
N PHE A 435 -8.60 -4.37 -31.29
CA PHE A 435 -7.45 -4.81 -32.10
C PHE A 435 -6.43 -3.68 -32.34
N ALA A 436 -6.87 -2.49 -32.75
CA ALA A 436 -6.00 -1.33 -32.99
C ALA A 436 -5.29 -0.82 -31.71
N LYS A 437 -5.86 -1.08 -30.53
CA LYS A 437 -5.24 -0.81 -29.22
C LYS A 437 -4.26 -1.92 -28.83
N GLU A 438 -4.60 -3.19 -29.07
CA GLU A 438 -3.69 -4.33 -28.79
C GLU A 438 -2.45 -4.34 -29.69
N GLN A 439 -2.59 -4.04 -30.99
CA GLN A 439 -1.47 -3.93 -31.93
C GLN A 439 -0.72 -2.58 -31.83
N GLY A 440 -1.24 -1.61 -31.07
CA GLY A 440 -0.58 -0.33 -30.81
C GLY A 440 -0.56 0.64 -31.99
N ILE A 441 -1.46 0.48 -32.98
CA ILE A 441 -1.52 1.30 -34.20
C ILE A 441 -1.62 2.80 -33.84
N VAL A 442 -2.42 3.14 -32.83
CA VAL A 442 -2.60 4.53 -32.37
C VAL A 442 -1.31 5.11 -31.76
N GLU A 443 -0.48 4.31 -31.08
CA GLU A 443 0.84 4.77 -30.65
C GLU A 443 1.79 4.93 -31.84
N GLY A 444 1.76 3.99 -32.79
CA GLY A 444 2.56 4.02 -34.02
C GLY A 444 2.28 5.26 -34.89
N VAL A 445 1.01 5.55 -35.15
CA VAL A 445 0.56 6.75 -35.87
C VAL A 445 0.98 8.03 -35.14
N ASN A 446 0.84 8.11 -33.82
CA ASN A 446 1.29 9.29 -33.07
C ASN A 446 2.81 9.47 -33.06
N VAL A 447 3.59 8.38 -33.09
CA VAL A 447 5.05 8.42 -33.29
C VAL A 447 5.41 8.87 -34.72
N TYR A 448 4.62 8.48 -35.73
CA TYR A 448 4.80 8.87 -37.13
C TYR A 448 4.39 10.33 -37.41
N ARG A 449 3.29 10.83 -36.80
CA ARG A 449 2.90 12.26 -36.80
C ARG A 449 4.03 13.17 -36.27
N GLY A 450 4.99 12.64 -35.51
CA GLY A 450 6.21 13.32 -35.07
C GLY A 450 7.27 13.53 -36.17
N PHE A 451 6.86 14.06 -37.33
CA PHE A 451 7.74 14.34 -38.47
C PHE A 451 8.74 15.47 -38.17
N GLU A 452 9.99 15.10 -37.86
CA GLU A 452 11.20 15.83 -38.29
C GLU A 452 12.51 15.16 -37.82
N ASN A 453 12.48 14.35 -36.75
CA ASN A 453 13.71 13.80 -36.17
C ASN A 453 13.53 12.40 -35.56
N VAL A 454 14.48 11.52 -35.87
CA VAL A 454 14.71 10.18 -35.26
C VAL A 454 14.90 10.19 -33.72
N GLN A 455 14.81 11.36 -33.06
CA GLN A 455 14.77 11.50 -31.60
C GLN A 455 13.41 11.15 -30.98
N THR A 456 12.32 11.17 -31.76
CA THR A 456 10.97 10.86 -31.27
C THR A 456 10.76 9.37 -31.00
N LEU A 457 11.49 8.51 -31.69
CA LEU A 457 11.41 7.05 -31.56
C LEU A 457 11.82 6.58 -30.14
N PRO A 458 11.03 5.69 -29.50
CA PRO A 458 11.28 5.26 -28.14
C PRO A 458 12.64 4.55 -28.01
N GLY A 459 13.38 4.90 -26.95
CA GLY A 459 14.71 4.33 -26.66
C GLY A 459 15.89 4.97 -27.40
N ILE A 460 15.69 5.88 -28.36
CA ILE A 460 16.80 6.48 -29.13
C ILE A 460 17.50 7.60 -28.33
N GLY A 461 18.59 7.24 -27.65
CA GLY A 461 19.49 8.20 -27.00
C GLY A 461 20.35 9.00 -27.99
N SER A 462 20.87 10.15 -27.56
CA SER A 462 21.66 11.06 -28.42
C SER A 462 22.95 10.46 -29.01
N ALA A 463 23.50 9.40 -28.41
CA ALA A 463 24.61 8.65 -28.99
C ALA A 463 24.15 7.74 -30.15
N THR A 464 22.99 7.09 -29.99
CA THR A 464 22.31 6.27 -31.00
C THR A 464 21.88 7.14 -32.17
N GLN A 465 21.24 8.29 -31.91
CA GLN A 465 20.87 9.28 -32.93
C GLN A 465 22.07 9.74 -33.76
N LYS A 466 23.23 10.02 -33.13
CA LYS A 466 24.45 10.36 -33.87
C LYS A 466 24.93 9.19 -34.75
N SER A 467 24.82 7.95 -34.28
CA SER A 467 25.19 6.76 -35.07
C SER A 467 24.23 6.49 -36.24
N LEU A 468 22.94 6.83 -36.10
CA LEU A 468 21.93 6.73 -37.15
C LEU A 468 22.13 7.81 -38.22
N LYS A 469 22.32 9.07 -37.82
CA LYS A 469 22.60 10.16 -38.78
C LYS A 469 23.91 9.98 -39.55
N LEU A 470 24.90 9.30 -38.96
CA LEU A 470 26.16 8.93 -39.63
C LEU A 470 26.00 7.75 -40.61
N LYS A 471 24.90 6.99 -40.50
CA LYS A 471 24.46 5.93 -41.42
C LYS A 471 23.39 6.41 -42.43
N GLY A 472 23.18 7.72 -42.56
CA GLY A 472 22.21 8.32 -43.47
C GLY A 472 20.79 8.49 -42.91
N VAL A 473 20.44 7.82 -41.81
CA VAL A 473 19.11 7.84 -41.19
C VAL A 473 18.89 9.15 -40.42
N LYS A 474 18.18 10.11 -41.04
CA LYS A 474 17.91 11.46 -40.50
C LYS A 474 16.50 11.58 -39.95
N ASN A 475 15.53 11.05 -40.70
CA ASN A 475 14.09 11.14 -40.49
C ASN A 475 13.48 9.78 -40.13
N VAL A 476 12.23 9.77 -39.66
CA VAL A 476 11.51 8.52 -39.31
C VAL A 476 11.30 7.64 -40.55
N LYS A 477 10.96 8.22 -41.71
CA LYS A 477 10.81 7.50 -42.99
C LYS A 477 12.09 6.72 -43.37
N ASP A 478 13.27 7.35 -43.24
CA ASP A 478 14.58 6.71 -43.45
C ASP A 478 14.81 5.49 -42.53
N PHE A 479 14.27 5.52 -41.30
CA PHE A 479 14.43 4.45 -40.32
C PHE A 479 13.64 3.19 -40.71
N PHE A 480 12.44 3.34 -41.26
CA PHE A 480 11.65 2.22 -41.79
C PHE A 480 12.32 1.62 -43.03
N LEU A 481 12.78 2.46 -43.96
CA LEU A 481 13.49 2.08 -45.19
C LEU A 481 14.87 1.42 -44.98
N THR A 482 15.49 1.55 -43.80
CA THR A 482 16.82 0.98 -43.54
C THR A 482 16.73 -0.44 -42.99
N GLU A 483 17.53 -1.35 -43.55
CA GLU A 483 17.62 -2.75 -43.10
C GLU A 483 17.95 -2.91 -41.60
N ASN A 484 17.35 -3.92 -40.97
CA ASN A 484 17.50 -4.19 -39.54
C ASN A 484 18.97 -4.53 -39.16
N GLN A 485 19.76 -5.10 -40.08
CA GLN A 485 21.20 -5.34 -39.89
C GLN A 485 22.02 -4.04 -39.82
N LEU A 486 21.64 -3.02 -40.61
CA LEU A 486 22.28 -1.69 -40.55
C LEU A 486 21.84 -0.90 -39.32
N LEU A 487 20.60 -1.09 -38.85
CA LEU A 487 20.06 -0.45 -37.65
C LEU A 487 20.61 -1.02 -36.34
N THR A 488 20.77 -2.34 -36.19
CA THR A 488 21.34 -2.96 -34.97
C THR A 488 22.76 -2.47 -34.69
N GLN A 489 23.58 -2.31 -35.74
CA GLN A 489 24.92 -1.71 -35.66
C GLN A 489 24.93 -0.27 -35.10
N SER A 490 23.80 0.45 -35.10
CA SER A 490 23.70 1.82 -34.56
C SER A 490 23.61 1.90 -33.03
N ARG A 491 23.69 0.75 -32.34
CA ARG A 491 23.46 0.56 -30.88
C ARG A 491 21.98 0.55 -30.47
N LEU A 492 21.09 0.29 -31.42
CA LEU A 492 19.74 -0.22 -31.13
C LEU A 492 19.80 -1.73 -30.92
N SER A 493 19.05 -2.25 -29.95
CA SER A 493 18.81 -3.68 -29.83
C SER A 493 17.75 -4.13 -30.83
N GLU A 494 17.96 -5.29 -31.44
CA GLU A 494 17.07 -5.89 -32.45
C GLU A 494 15.61 -5.94 -32.01
N GLY A 495 15.33 -6.37 -30.78
CA GLY A 495 13.98 -6.39 -30.20
C GLY A 495 13.31 -5.02 -29.99
N ILE A 496 14.02 -3.90 -30.13
CA ILE A 496 13.43 -2.54 -30.19
C ILE A 496 13.17 -2.14 -31.65
N ILE A 497 14.01 -2.59 -32.59
CA ILE A 497 13.82 -2.34 -34.02
C ILE A 497 12.57 -3.09 -34.52
N THR A 498 12.39 -4.35 -34.10
CA THR A 498 11.19 -5.13 -34.43
C THR A 498 9.94 -4.53 -33.79
N ASP A 499 9.97 -4.22 -32.50
CA ASP A 499 8.83 -3.63 -31.75
C ASP A 499 8.40 -2.25 -32.26
N ILE A 500 9.32 -1.47 -32.84
CA ILE A 500 8.99 -0.19 -33.50
C ILE A 500 8.45 -0.43 -34.92
N LYS A 501 9.04 -1.35 -35.70
CA LYS A 501 8.61 -1.57 -37.09
C LYS A 501 7.24 -2.24 -37.20
N SER A 502 6.93 -3.21 -36.34
CA SER A 502 5.67 -3.97 -36.37
C SER A 502 4.43 -3.18 -35.93
N LYS A 503 4.57 -1.94 -35.44
CA LYS A 503 3.45 -1.08 -34.99
C LYS A 503 2.99 -0.06 -36.03
N CYS A 504 3.69 0.01 -37.16
CA CYS A 504 3.39 0.97 -38.23
C CYS A 504 3.40 0.36 -39.63
N SER A 505 3.66 -0.94 -39.79
CA SER A 505 3.69 -1.60 -41.09
C SER A 505 2.29 -1.78 -41.70
N VAL A 506 2.23 -2.06 -43.01
CA VAL A 506 0.96 -2.30 -43.72
C VAL A 506 0.29 -3.59 -43.25
N ASP A 507 1.08 -4.56 -42.81
CA ASP A 507 0.69 -5.87 -42.28
C ASP A 507 -0.28 -5.83 -41.07
N VAL A 508 -0.51 -4.65 -40.49
CA VAL A 508 -1.46 -4.43 -39.39
C VAL A 508 -2.85 -3.98 -39.88
N LEU A 509 -3.05 -3.80 -41.19
CA LEU A 509 -4.35 -3.52 -41.79
C LEU A 509 -5.22 -4.79 -41.86
N PRO A 510 -6.54 -4.69 -41.59
CA PRO A 510 -7.41 -5.85 -41.49
C PRO A 510 -7.61 -6.57 -42.83
N ASN A 511 -7.65 -7.90 -42.79
CA ASN A 511 -7.98 -8.80 -43.90
C ASN A 511 -7.07 -8.68 -45.15
N ILE A 512 -5.86 -8.11 -45.02
CA ILE A 512 -4.87 -8.06 -46.10
C ILE A 512 -4.10 -9.40 -46.17
N THR A 513 -3.83 -9.88 -47.39
CA THR A 513 -3.09 -11.14 -47.60
C THR A 513 -1.57 -10.91 -47.67
N GLN A 514 -0.76 -11.95 -47.42
CA GLN A 514 0.70 -11.83 -47.53
C GLN A 514 1.15 -11.40 -48.95
N GLN A 515 0.48 -11.89 -50.00
CA GLN A 515 0.76 -11.47 -51.37
C GLN A 515 0.49 -9.97 -51.57
N THR A 516 -0.64 -9.48 -51.05
CA THR A 516 -0.98 -8.04 -51.07
C THR A 516 0.06 -7.19 -50.31
N ILE A 517 0.60 -7.69 -49.20
CA ILE A 517 1.68 -7.02 -48.43
C ILE A 517 2.97 -6.97 -49.26
N ASP A 518 3.37 -8.10 -49.85
CA ASP A 518 4.61 -8.20 -50.63
C ASP A 518 4.56 -7.28 -51.88
N GLU A 519 3.42 -7.21 -52.58
CA GLU A 519 3.20 -6.30 -53.71
C GLU A 519 3.20 -4.81 -53.28
N LEU A 520 2.59 -4.46 -52.14
CA LEU A 520 2.66 -3.09 -51.58
C LEU A 520 4.12 -2.72 -51.20
N PHE A 521 4.90 -3.70 -50.74
CA PHE A 521 6.32 -3.51 -50.43
C PHE A 521 7.18 -3.34 -51.70
N GLU A 522 6.83 -3.94 -52.84
CA GLU A 522 7.46 -3.63 -54.13
C GLU A 522 7.12 -2.21 -54.61
N LEU A 523 5.87 -1.77 -54.42
CA LEU A 523 5.42 -0.39 -54.67
C LEU A 523 5.97 0.66 -53.69
N LYS A 524 6.75 0.22 -52.68
CA LYS A 524 7.38 1.02 -51.62
C LYS A 524 6.41 1.65 -50.62
N ILE A 525 5.24 1.05 -50.47
CA ILE A 525 4.21 1.41 -49.49
C ILE A 525 4.45 0.53 -48.25
N TYR A 526 5.25 1.04 -47.29
CA TYR A 526 5.69 0.27 -46.12
C TYR A 526 4.97 0.62 -44.81
N SER A 527 4.12 1.64 -44.80
CA SER A 527 3.37 2.04 -43.61
C SER A 527 1.92 2.42 -43.91
N VAL A 528 1.09 2.39 -42.88
CA VAL A 528 -0.32 2.80 -42.95
C VAL A 528 -0.47 4.24 -43.47
N LEU A 529 0.47 5.16 -43.17
CA LEU A 529 0.39 6.52 -43.72
C LEU A 529 0.80 6.59 -45.20
N ASP A 530 1.78 5.79 -45.64
CA ASP A 530 2.13 5.68 -47.07
C ASP A 530 0.94 5.17 -47.91
N PHE A 531 0.11 4.29 -47.33
CA PHE A 531 -1.12 3.78 -47.94
C PHE A 531 -2.18 4.89 -48.10
N LEU A 532 -2.38 5.71 -47.06
CA LEU A 532 -3.26 6.89 -47.11
C LEU A 532 -2.77 7.98 -48.08
N GLU A 533 -1.46 8.24 -48.14
CA GLU A 533 -0.84 9.26 -49.01
C GLU A 533 -0.79 8.84 -50.50
N SER A 534 -0.89 7.54 -50.79
CA SER A 534 -0.86 7.02 -52.16
C SER A 534 -2.11 7.41 -52.97
N LYS A 535 -2.01 7.37 -54.31
CA LYS A 535 -3.15 7.62 -55.20
C LYS A 535 -3.92 6.31 -55.43
N GLU A 536 -5.25 6.31 -55.44
CA GLU A 536 -6.09 5.11 -55.66
C GLU A 536 -5.60 4.30 -56.87
N LYS A 537 -5.32 4.99 -57.99
CA LYS A 537 -4.78 4.42 -59.24
C LYS A 537 -3.40 3.74 -59.15
N LYS A 538 -2.83 3.60 -57.95
CA LYS A 538 -1.63 2.77 -57.66
C LYS A 538 -1.90 1.64 -56.66
N LEU A 539 -3.02 1.71 -55.94
CA LEU A 539 -3.47 0.66 -55.03
C LEU A 539 -4.38 -0.35 -55.75
N VAL A 540 -5.13 0.09 -56.77
CA VAL A 540 -6.00 -0.77 -57.59
C VAL A 540 -5.21 -1.82 -58.40
N ASP A 541 -3.95 -1.53 -58.73
CA ASP A 541 -3.05 -2.45 -59.43
C ASP A 541 -2.53 -3.59 -58.52
N VAL A 542 -2.91 -3.62 -57.23
CA VAL A 542 -2.43 -4.56 -56.21
C VAL A 542 -3.47 -5.66 -55.94
N TYR A 543 -3.00 -6.90 -55.82
CA TYR A 543 -3.81 -8.08 -55.60
C TYR A 543 -4.74 -7.95 -54.38
N GLY A 544 -6.06 -7.89 -54.63
CA GLY A 544 -7.11 -7.90 -53.62
C GLY A 544 -7.59 -6.52 -53.13
N LEU A 545 -7.15 -5.41 -53.75
CA LEU A 545 -7.58 -4.04 -53.41
C LEU A 545 -8.45 -3.42 -54.54
N SER A 546 -9.77 -3.61 -54.49
CA SER A 546 -10.72 -2.84 -55.33
C SER A 546 -10.83 -1.39 -54.86
N ASN A 547 -11.35 -0.48 -55.71
CA ASN A 547 -11.58 0.93 -55.34
C ASN A 547 -12.38 1.03 -54.04
N ASP A 548 -13.51 0.34 -53.99
CA ASP A 548 -14.48 0.36 -52.90
C ASP A 548 -13.80 -0.12 -51.60
N ARG A 549 -13.00 -1.19 -51.69
CA ARG A 549 -12.22 -1.70 -50.55
C ARG A 549 -11.10 -0.75 -50.11
N ILE A 550 -10.45 -0.06 -51.03
CA ILE A 550 -9.45 0.97 -50.74
C ILE A 550 -10.11 2.13 -49.99
N ASP A 551 -11.28 2.55 -50.42
CA ASP A 551 -12.01 3.67 -49.82
C ASP A 551 -12.65 3.29 -48.48
N SER A 552 -13.25 2.10 -48.31
CA SER A 552 -13.67 1.58 -47.00
C SER A 552 -12.51 1.50 -46.01
N LEU A 553 -11.35 0.96 -46.41
CA LEU A 553 -10.15 0.93 -45.57
C LEU A 553 -9.70 2.35 -45.19
N ARG A 554 -9.79 3.32 -46.11
CA ARG A 554 -9.46 4.73 -45.83
C ARG A 554 -10.49 5.38 -44.92
N GLU A 555 -11.78 5.14 -45.11
CA GLU A 555 -12.88 5.63 -44.27
C GLU A 555 -12.70 5.18 -42.83
N LEU A 556 -12.56 3.87 -42.62
CA LEU A 556 -12.33 3.20 -41.35
C LEU A 556 -11.09 3.75 -40.61
N ILE A 557 -10.03 4.09 -41.34
CA ILE A 557 -8.82 4.73 -40.77
C ILE A 557 -9.05 6.22 -40.45
N LYS A 558 -9.86 6.97 -41.23
CA LYS A 558 -10.20 8.38 -40.93
C LYS A 558 -11.06 8.49 -39.68
N THR A 559 -12.16 7.71 -39.61
CA THR A 559 -13.18 7.79 -38.56
C THR A 559 -12.62 7.44 -37.18
N GLN A 560 -11.73 6.43 -37.10
CA GLN A 560 -11.14 6.00 -35.82
C GLN A 560 -9.92 6.81 -35.36
N LEU A 561 -9.49 7.87 -36.08
CA LEU A 561 -8.26 8.63 -35.78
C LEU A 561 -8.42 10.16 -35.63
N ASP A 562 -9.64 10.69 -35.69
CA ASP A 562 -9.94 12.14 -35.74
C ASP A 562 -9.08 12.86 -36.79
N LEU A 563 -9.10 12.38 -38.05
CA LEU A 563 -8.32 12.93 -39.17
C LEU A 563 -9.20 13.23 -40.39
N SER A 564 -9.46 14.51 -40.66
CA SER A 564 -9.91 14.94 -41.97
C SER A 564 -8.76 14.93 -42.98
N LEU A 565 -9.07 14.69 -44.25
CA LEU A 565 -8.08 14.72 -45.34
C LEU A 565 -7.43 16.11 -45.49
N ASP A 566 -8.15 17.17 -45.17
CA ASP A 566 -7.65 18.54 -45.24
C ASP A 566 -6.69 18.86 -44.09
N ALA A 567 -6.92 18.33 -42.88
CA ALA A 567 -5.95 18.41 -41.78
C ALA A 567 -4.66 17.61 -42.04
N LEU A 568 -4.71 16.62 -42.94
CA LEU A 568 -3.52 15.89 -43.43
C LEU A 568 -2.82 16.60 -44.60
N ARG A 569 -3.54 17.44 -45.37
CA ARG A 569 -3.02 18.19 -46.53
C ARG A 569 -2.64 19.65 -46.21
N ALA A 570 -3.06 20.17 -45.06
CA ALA A 570 -2.76 21.52 -44.60
C ALA A 570 -1.26 21.75 -44.43
N LYS A 571 -0.66 22.32 -45.48
CA LYS A 571 0.60 23.04 -45.43
C LYS A 571 0.46 24.16 -44.39
N ALA A 572 1.44 24.33 -43.51
CA ALA A 572 1.48 25.48 -42.61
C ALA A 572 2.03 26.71 -43.35
N GLU A 573 1.18 27.32 -44.18
CA GLU A 573 1.35 28.64 -44.78
C GLU A 573 0.21 29.57 -44.31
N GLU A 574 0.37 30.87 -44.51
CA GLU A 574 -0.26 31.93 -43.70
C GLU A 574 -1.48 32.55 -44.40
N GLU A 575 -2.57 32.73 -43.66
CA GLU A 575 -3.75 33.59 -43.92
C GLU A 575 -4.31 33.89 -42.50
N GLU A 576 -4.26 35.07 -41.89
CA GLU A 576 -4.47 36.48 -42.32
C GLU A 576 -5.95 36.92 -42.26
N VAL A 577 -6.15 38.24 -42.14
CA VAL A 577 -7.45 38.90 -41.96
C VAL A 577 -7.44 40.13 -42.85
N GLU A 578 -8.24 40.11 -43.91
CA GLU A 578 -8.49 41.24 -44.82
C GLU A 578 -8.95 42.46 -44.00
N GLU A 579 -8.29 43.61 -44.00
CA GLU A 579 -7.92 44.55 -45.10
C GLU A 579 -9.03 45.56 -45.46
N GLU A 580 -8.73 46.84 -45.19
CA GLU A 580 -9.20 48.01 -45.97
C GLU A 580 -7.95 48.89 -46.21
N GLU A 581 -7.94 49.63 -47.32
CA GLU A 581 -6.72 49.89 -48.11
C GLU A 581 -5.93 51.19 -47.82
N GLU A 582 -4.75 51.24 -48.45
CA GLU A 582 -4.02 52.40 -49.02
C GLU A 582 -2.83 53.07 -48.27
N LYS A 583 -1.69 53.05 -49.00
CA LYS A 583 -0.58 54.02 -49.08
C LYS A 583 0.60 53.95 -48.06
N GLU A 584 1.54 53.07 -48.43
CA GLU A 584 3.00 53.30 -48.53
C GLU A 584 3.72 54.25 -47.55
N GLU A 585 4.53 53.69 -46.63
CA GLU A 585 5.93 54.12 -46.40
C GLU A 585 6.75 53.00 -45.67
N GLU A 586 8.08 52.98 -45.87
CA GLU A 586 8.99 51.82 -45.69
C GLU A 586 8.96 51.04 -44.34
N GLU A 587 8.63 49.74 -44.39
CA GLU A 587 8.81 48.82 -43.24
C GLU A 587 10.26 48.33 -43.02
N GLN A 588 10.64 48.17 -41.75
CA GLN A 588 12.01 47.82 -41.34
C GLN A 588 12.19 46.33 -40.99
N LYS A 589 13.22 45.71 -41.57
CA LYS A 589 13.55 44.27 -41.44
C LYS A 589 13.53 43.77 -39.98
N PRO A 590 12.99 42.57 -39.71
CA PRO A 590 12.75 42.09 -38.35
C PRO A 590 14.02 42.02 -37.51
N ILE A 591 14.00 42.71 -36.36
CA ILE A 591 15.13 42.84 -35.45
C ILE A 591 15.43 41.49 -34.80
N LYS A 592 16.46 40.79 -35.31
CA LYS A 592 17.04 39.61 -34.66
C LYS A 592 17.55 39.98 -33.27
N LEU A 593 16.75 39.70 -32.24
CA LEU A 593 17.09 39.86 -30.82
C LEU A 593 18.41 39.12 -30.52
N LYS A 594 19.51 39.86 -30.45
CA LYS A 594 20.82 39.32 -30.09
C LYS A 594 20.75 38.83 -28.64
N MET A 595 20.87 37.51 -28.45
CA MET A 595 21.09 36.95 -27.12
C MET A 595 22.31 37.62 -26.48
N PRO A 596 22.25 38.00 -25.19
CA PRO A 596 23.39 38.61 -24.52
C PRO A 596 24.58 37.65 -24.56
N THR A 597 25.76 38.16 -24.92
CA THR A 597 26.98 37.35 -25.02
C THR A 597 27.34 36.77 -23.65
N PRO A 598 27.61 35.45 -23.53
CA PRO A 598 27.88 34.82 -22.25
C PRO A 598 29.18 35.37 -21.61
N PRO A 599 29.27 35.43 -20.27
CA PRO A 599 30.44 35.99 -19.58
C PRO A 599 31.75 35.24 -19.90
N SER A 600 32.82 36.00 -20.14
CA SER A 600 34.14 35.46 -20.54
C SER A 600 34.80 34.53 -19.50
N GLU A 601 34.33 34.53 -18.25
CA GLU A 601 34.79 33.65 -17.17
C GLU A 601 34.06 32.28 -17.11
N MET A 602 33.14 32.01 -18.05
CA MET A 602 32.29 30.81 -18.05
C MET A 602 33.07 29.53 -18.40
N LEU A 603 33.11 28.57 -17.46
CA LEU A 603 33.73 27.26 -17.67
C LEU A 603 32.85 26.31 -18.51
N GLN A 604 33.29 26.00 -19.72
CA GLN A 604 32.65 25.00 -20.60
C GLN A 604 32.73 23.57 -20.02
N LEU A 605 31.70 22.75 -20.26
CA LEU A 605 31.51 21.44 -19.63
C LEU A 605 32.56 20.38 -20.02
N ASP A 606 33.00 20.43 -21.28
CA ASP A 606 33.93 19.47 -21.88
C ASP A 606 35.37 19.97 -21.93
N ALA A 607 35.62 21.21 -21.49
CA ALA A 607 36.97 21.72 -21.31
C ALA A 607 37.78 20.81 -20.36
N GLY A 608 39.08 20.66 -20.66
CA GLY A 608 40.00 19.89 -19.82
C GLY A 608 40.13 20.47 -18.41
N VAL A 609 40.59 19.65 -17.46
CA VAL A 609 40.75 20.11 -16.06
C VAL A 609 41.80 21.22 -15.90
N SER A 610 42.63 21.44 -16.93
CA SER A 610 43.52 22.60 -17.09
C SER A 610 42.79 23.95 -17.14
N ALA A 611 41.53 23.99 -17.58
CA ALA A 611 40.73 25.22 -17.60
C ALA A 611 40.26 25.66 -16.20
N LEU A 612 40.37 24.80 -15.18
CA LEU A 612 39.97 25.16 -13.82
C LEU A 612 40.95 26.17 -13.21
N TYR A 613 40.42 27.27 -12.71
CA TYR A 613 41.20 28.31 -12.04
C TYR A 613 42.06 27.73 -10.91
N GLY A 614 43.37 27.98 -10.96
CA GLY A 614 44.34 27.50 -9.98
C GLY A 614 44.78 26.02 -10.13
N VAL A 615 44.50 25.37 -11.26
CA VAL A 615 44.90 23.97 -11.54
C VAL A 615 46.03 23.91 -12.55
N GLY A 616 47.28 24.02 -12.08
CA GLY A 616 48.47 23.82 -12.91
C GLY A 616 48.68 22.36 -13.34
N GLU A 617 49.52 22.12 -14.35
CA GLU A 617 49.70 20.79 -14.99
C GLU A 617 49.91 19.62 -14.02
N THR A 618 50.73 19.80 -12.98
CA THR A 618 51.03 18.74 -12.01
C THR A 618 49.81 18.35 -11.18
N MET A 619 48.77 19.19 -11.17
CA MET A 619 47.46 18.90 -10.59
C MET A 619 46.49 18.32 -11.64
N VAL A 620 46.53 18.76 -12.90
CA VAL A 620 45.79 18.14 -14.03
C VAL A 620 46.12 16.65 -14.11
N LYS A 621 47.41 16.30 -14.23
CA LYS A 621 47.92 14.92 -14.26
C LYS A 621 47.53 14.10 -13.02
N ARG A 622 47.22 14.73 -11.88
CA ARG A 622 46.71 14.08 -10.65
C ARG A 622 45.19 13.89 -10.66
N LEU A 623 44.44 14.82 -11.26
CA LEU A 623 42.99 14.75 -11.44
C LEU A 623 42.63 13.67 -12.47
N GLU A 624 43.37 13.60 -13.58
CA GLU A 624 43.27 12.57 -14.61
C GLU A 624 43.59 11.18 -14.05
N LYS A 625 44.68 11.05 -13.28
CA LYS A 625 45.02 9.83 -12.51
C LYS A 625 44.01 9.51 -11.39
N LYS A 626 42.99 10.36 -11.19
CA LYS A 626 41.79 10.10 -10.36
C LYS A 626 40.51 10.00 -11.18
N GLY A 627 40.57 9.88 -12.51
CA GLY A 627 39.43 9.70 -13.41
C GLY A 627 38.61 10.98 -13.64
N ILE A 628 39.18 12.14 -13.38
CA ILE A 628 38.57 13.45 -13.58
C ILE A 628 39.35 14.11 -14.71
N THR A 629 38.78 14.18 -15.92
CA THR A 629 39.48 14.57 -17.16
C THR A 629 38.96 15.86 -17.79
N ASN A 630 37.72 16.25 -17.46
CA ASN A 630 37.05 17.47 -17.92
C ASN A 630 36.29 18.13 -16.77
N VAL A 631 35.84 19.37 -16.98
CA VAL A 631 35.09 20.17 -16.01
C VAL A 631 33.88 19.39 -15.49
N SER A 632 33.03 18.82 -16.35
CA SER A 632 31.83 18.07 -15.93
C SER A 632 32.12 16.93 -14.92
N LYS A 633 33.19 16.15 -15.09
CA LYS A 633 33.61 15.12 -14.12
C LYS A 633 34.09 15.70 -12.78
N PHE A 634 34.55 16.96 -12.72
CA PHE A 634 34.92 17.65 -11.48
C PHE A 634 33.68 18.03 -10.63
N TYR A 635 32.53 18.27 -11.26
CA TYR A 635 31.25 18.49 -10.57
C TYR A 635 30.64 17.18 -10.06
N ALA A 636 30.73 16.11 -10.85
CA ALA A 636 30.34 14.77 -10.42
C ALA A 636 31.22 14.22 -9.27
N ALA A 637 32.43 14.76 -9.08
CA ALA A 637 33.33 14.33 -8.02
C ALA A 637 32.88 14.82 -6.62
N LYS A 638 32.73 13.89 -5.68
CA LYS A 638 32.46 14.21 -4.26
C LYS A 638 33.61 15.03 -3.66
N ASN A 639 33.29 16.02 -2.83
CA ASN A 639 34.26 16.95 -2.22
C ASN A 639 35.40 16.22 -1.49
N SER A 640 35.10 15.10 -0.83
CA SER A 640 36.07 14.24 -0.12
C SER A 640 37.00 13.40 -1.03
N ARG A 641 36.78 13.41 -2.36
CA ARG A 641 37.72 12.90 -3.39
C ARG A 641 38.66 14.02 -3.85
N LEU A 642 38.13 15.23 -4.05
CA LEU A 642 38.88 16.42 -4.46
C LEU A 642 39.84 16.90 -3.37
N LEU A 643 39.36 17.05 -2.13
CA LEU A 643 40.17 17.49 -0.98
C LEU A 643 41.30 16.52 -0.56
N LYS A 644 41.34 15.31 -1.13
CA LYS A 644 42.45 14.35 -0.95
C LYS A 644 43.59 14.56 -1.96
N ILE A 645 43.43 15.46 -2.93
CA ILE A 645 44.46 15.79 -3.91
C ILE A 645 45.35 16.88 -3.31
N LYS A 646 46.51 16.49 -2.78
CA LYS A 646 47.46 17.38 -2.10
C LYS A 646 47.83 18.57 -2.98
N GLY A 647 47.36 19.76 -2.60
CA GLY A 647 47.50 21.04 -3.30
C GLY A 647 46.17 21.68 -3.74
N LEU A 648 45.09 20.91 -3.88
CA LEU A 648 43.79 21.44 -4.34
C LEU A 648 43.04 22.13 -3.17
N GLY A 649 43.11 23.45 -3.11
CA GLY A 649 42.57 24.26 -2.02
C GLY A 649 41.05 24.36 -1.98
N GLN A 650 40.49 24.53 -0.77
CA GLN A 650 39.04 24.75 -0.56
C GLN A 650 38.51 25.98 -1.31
N LYS A 651 39.25 27.10 -1.27
CA LYS A 651 38.93 28.31 -2.05
C LYS A 651 38.90 28.04 -3.56
N THR A 652 39.90 27.30 -4.06
CA THR A 652 40.03 26.90 -5.46
C THR A 652 38.83 26.04 -5.91
N ILE A 653 38.45 25.03 -5.11
CA ILE A 653 37.28 24.18 -5.40
C ILE A 653 35.99 25.01 -5.41
N ARG A 654 35.81 25.92 -4.45
CA ARG A 654 34.62 26.78 -4.36
C ARG A 654 34.52 27.76 -5.52
N SER A 655 35.58 28.51 -5.82
CA SER A 655 35.59 29.54 -6.87
C SER A 655 35.30 28.96 -8.26
N ASN A 656 35.83 27.77 -8.56
CA ASN A 656 35.44 27.06 -9.78
C ASN A 656 33.94 26.71 -9.74
N ARG A 657 33.45 26.17 -8.61
CA ARG A 657 32.06 25.70 -8.43
C ARG A 657 30.96 26.75 -8.48
N GLU A 658 31.30 28.02 -8.31
CA GLU A 658 30.36 29.13 -8.43
C GLU A 658 30.29 29.63 -9.90
N ASN A 659 31.40 29.55 -10.64
CA ASN A 659 31.56 30.08 -12.00
C ASN A 659 31.34 29.03 -13.13
N THR A 660 30.41 28.09 -12.95
CA THR A 660 29.98 27.18 -14.04
C THR A 660 28.60 27.48 -14.57
N ASP A 661 28.44 27.09 -15.84
CA ASP A 661 27.19 26.90 -16.56
C ASP A 661 26.04 26.28 -15.72
N VAL A 662 24.86 26.90 -15.83
CA VAL A 662 23.58 26.40 -15.28
C VAL A 662 23.15 25.06 -15.91
N LEU A 663 23.64 24.69 -17.09
CA LEU A 663 23.40 23.38 -17.71
C LEU A 663 23.78 22.17 -16.81
N ILE A 664 24.69 22.35 -15.84
CA ILE A 664 25.09 21.31 -14.88
C ILE A 664 23.97 20.93 -13.90
N LEU A 665 22.94 21.76 -13.74
CA LEU A 665 21.85 21.53 -12.80
C LEU A 665 20.86 20.50 -13.36
N PRO A 666 20.75 19.28 -12.78
CA PRO A 666 20.08 18.12 -13.40
C PRO A 666 18.55 18.15 -13.28
N ARG A 667 17.96 19.35 -13.25
CA ARG A 667 16.53 19.62 -12.97
C ARG A 667 15.94 20.72 -13.86
N ILE A 668 16.69 21.22 -14.83
CA ILE A 668 16.26 22.31 -15.72
C ILE A 668 16.15 21.76 -17.15
N ASN A 669 14.96 21.87 -17.75
CA ASN A 669 14.66 21.49 -19.14
C ASN A 669 15.30 22.47 -20.14
N PHE A 670 15.35 22.09 -21.42
CA PHE A 670 16.00 22.91 -22.46
C PHE A 670 15.31 24.25 -22.72
N GLU A 671 14.00 24.35 -22.48
CA GLU A 671 13.24 25.60 -22.60
C GLU A 671 13.60 26.58 -21.48
N GLY A 672 13.48 26.19 -20.20
CA GLY A 672 13.84 27.04 -19.08
C GLY A 672 15.31 27.48 -19.09
N LYS A 673 16.19 26.78 -19.80
CA LYS A 673 17.57 27.21 -20.09
C LYS A 673 17.65 28.34 -21.12
N ARG A 674 16.79 28.37 -22.14
CA ARG A 674 16.66 29.51 -23.07
C ARG A 674 16.16 30.74 -22.34
N ASP A 675 15.08 30.59 -21.55
CA ASP A 675 14.51 31.64 -20.71
C ASP A 675 15.57 32.25 -19.76
N LEU A 676 16.33 31.41 -19.05
CA LEU A 676 17.44 31.85 -18.17
C LEU A 676 18.51 32.63 -18.94
N ASN A 677 18.91 32.18 -20.12
CA ASN A 677 19.91 32.87 -20.95
C ASN A 677 19.38 34.22 -21.48
N LEU A 678 18.11 34.30 -21.85
CA LEU A 678 17.45 35.57 -22.22
C LEU A 678 17.39 36.55 -21.04
N MET A 679 17.23 36.05 -19.82
CA MET A 679 17.35 36.81 -18.57
C MET A 679 18.80 37.07 -18.13
N GLY A 680 19.81 36.67 -18.90
CA GLY A 680 21.24 36.88 -18.60
C GLY A 680 21.84 35.99 -17.51
N ILE A 681 21.14 34.92 -17.10
CA ILE A 681 21.50 34.02 -16.00
C ILE A 681 22.25 32.79 -16.55
N PHE A 682 23.54 32.95 -16.81
CA PHE A 682 24.39 31.92 -17.42
C PHE A 682 25.10 31.00 -16.41
N THR A 683 25.33 31.47 -15.17
CA THR A 683 26.12 30.75 -14.16
C THR A 683 25.33 30.31 -12.94
N VAL A 684 25.77 29.23 -12.30
CA VAL A 684 25.24 28.70 -11.03
C VAL A 684 25.23 29.78 -9.93
N LYS A 685 26.22 30.68 -9.91
CA LYS A 685 26.23 31.85 -9.04
C LYS A 685 25.08 32.81 -9.35
N GLN A 686 24.92 33.26 -10.60
CA GLN A 686 23.82 34.14 -11.00
C GLN A 686 22.44 33.50 -10.69
N PHE A 687 22.29 32.19 -10.93
CA PHE A 687 21.07 31.46 -10.60
C PHE A 687 20.79 31.43 -9.08
N PHE A 688 21.83 31.38 -8.25
CA PHE A 688 21.69 31.43 -6.80
C PHE A 688 21.35 32.85 -6.30
N GLU A 689 21.94 33.88 -6.92
CA GLU A 689 21.79 35.30 -6.57
C GLU A 689 20.50 35.96 -7.09
N ALA A 690 19.89 35.44 -8.17
CA ALA A 690 18.60 35.90 -8.70
C ALA A 690 17.44 35.68 -7.72
N GLU A 691 16.37 36.49 -7.81
CA GLU A 691 15.20 36.35 -6.93
C GLU A 691 14.38 35.09 -7.21
N ASP A 692 13.76 34.51 -6.18
CA ASP A 692 12.93 33.31 -6.35
C ASP A 692 11.67 33.60 -7.19
N SER A 693 11.15 34.83 -7.12
CA SER A 693 10.03 35.37 -7.91
C SER A 693 10.30 35.41 -9.41
N THR A 694 11.49 35.89 -9.81
CA THR A 694 11.85 35.99 -11.24
C THR A 694 12.16 34.61 -11.82
N LEU A 695 12.77 33.73 -11.02
CA LEU A 695 13.01 32.33 -11.39
C LEU A 695 11.71 31.51 -11.50
N THR A 696 10.62 31.89 -10.81
CA THR A 696 9.33 31.19 -10.95
C THR A 696 8.54 31.49 -12.22
N ASN A 697 8.89 32.56 -12.94
CA ASN A 697 8.26 32.92 -14.21
C ASN A 697 8.79 32.09 -15.40
N ILE A 698 9.85 31.32 -15.18
CA ILE A 698 10.57 30.55 -16.20
C ILE A 698 9.91 29.19 -16.43
N ARG A 699 9.76 28.77 -17.70
CA ARG A 699 9.08 27.52 -18.07
C ARG A 699 9.75 26.32 -17.40
N GLY A 700 8.99 25.61 -16.57
CA GLY A 700 9.43 24.44 -15.80
C GLY A 700 9.99 24.70 -14.39
N LEU A 701 10.30 25.96 -14.02
CA LEU A 701 10.92 26.30 -12.73
C LEU A 701 9.91 26.72 -11.64
N ARG A 702 9.04 25.80 -11.21
CA ARG A 702 8.15 26.04 -10.05
C ARG A 702 8.93 26.29 -8.75
N LEU A 703 8.36 27.04 -7.79
CA LEU A 703 9.02 27.42 -6.53
C LEU A 703 9.65 26.24 -5.74
N PRO A 704 9.01 25.06 -5.62
CA PRO A 704 9.63 23.90 -4.98
C PRO A 704 10.84 23.32 -5.74
N SER A 705 10.91 23.54 -7.06
CA SER A 705 12.08 23.21 -7.88
C SER A 705 13.19 24.24 -7.69
N VAL A 706 12.88 25.53 -7.76
CA VAL A 706 13.86 26.63 -7.55
C VAL A 706 14.52 26.51 -6.18
N THR A 707 13.73 26.44 -5.11
CA THR A 707 14.24 26.29 -3.74
C THR A 707 15.05 25.00 -3.55
N LYS A 708 14.62 23.87 -4.12
CA LYS A 708 15.36 22.60 -4.05
C LYS A 708 16.66 22.62 -4.86
N ILE A 709 16.71 23.33 -5.98
CA ILE A 709 17.93 23.54 -6.78
C ILE A 709 18.89 24.46 -6.00
N LYS A 710 18.41 25.59 -5.46
CA LYS A 710 19.21 26.49 -4.62
C LYS A 710 19.74 25.79 -3.37
N LEU A 711 18.95 24.97 -2.68
CA LEU A 711 19.41 24.14 -1.55
C LEU A 711 20.46 23.09 -1.97
N GLN A 712 20.35 22.52 -3.17
CA GLN A 712 21.39 21.60 -3.70
C GLN A 712 22.67 22.32 -4.11
N ILE A 713 22.60 23.58 -4.53
CA ILE A 713 23.76 24.46 -4.72
C ILE A 713 24.36 24.80 -3.35
N GLU A 714 23.54 25.25 -2.40
CA GLU A 714 23.94 25.60 -1.04
C GLU A 714 24.61 24.41 -0.33
N GLU A 715 24.06 23.19 -0.40
CA GLU A 715 24.69 21.98 0.17
C GLU A 715 26.08 21.72 -0.46
N LYS A 716 26.18 21.79 -1.80
CA LYS A 716 27.45 21.55 -2.52
C LYS A 716 28.52 22.60 -2.20
N LEU A 717 28.12 23.82 -1.84
CA LEU A 717 29.00 24.93 -1.44
C LEU A 717 29.33 24.90 0.07
N LEU A 718 28.35 24.65 0.94
CA LEU A 718 28.50 24.49 2.40
C LEU A 718 29.33 23.26 2.79
N MET A 719 29.37 22.21 1.94
CA MET A 719 30.35 21.13 2.03
C MET A 719 31.80 21.56 1.69
N THR A 720 32.08 22.87 1.69
CA THR A 720 33.43 23.45 1.66
C THR A 720 33.71 24.12 3.01
N PRO A 721 34.55 23.54 3.88
CA PRO A 721 34.83 24.11 5.20
C PRO A 721 35.33 25.57 5.13
N GLY A 722 34.77 26.42 5.99
CA GLY A 722 35.17 27.83 6.13
C GLY A 722 34.17 28.87 5.61
N SER A 723 33.11 28.48 4.90
CA SER A 723 32.05 29.41 4.50
C SER A 723 31.13 29.79 5.67
N LYS A 724 31.36 30.95 6.30
CA LYS A 724 30.30 31.64 7.05
C LYS A 724 29.45 32.45 6.08
N VAL A 725 28.16 32.15 6.01
CA VAL A 725 27.15 33.02 5.38
C VAL A 725 26.09 33.31 6.44
N ALA A 726 25.86 34.59 6.73
CA ALA A 726 24.79 35.00 7.63
C ALA A 726 23.48 35.05 6.83
N ARG A 727 22.44 34.36 7.32
CA ARG A 727 21.09 34.53 6.76
C ARG A 727 20.61 35.95 7.04
N LYS A 728 20.40 36.76 6.00
CA LYS A 728 19.54 37.94 6.11
C LYS A 728 18.10 37.45 6.31
N THR A 729 17.44 37.89 7.37
CA THR A 729 16.00 37.76 7.52
C THR A 729 15.29 38.77 6.61
N PRO A 730 14.11 38.43 6.04
CA PRO A 730 13.31 39.40 5.31
C PRO A 730 12.78 40.48 6.28
N ALA A 731 12.79 41.74 5.84
CA ALA A 731 12.22 42.85 6.60
C ALA A 731 10.70 42.94 6.38
N LYS A 732 9.96 43.44 7.39
CA LYS A 732 8.54 43.81 7.21
C LYS A 732 8.42 44.96 6.19
N PRO A 733 7.36 45.00 5.37
CA PRO A 733 7.14 46.12 4.45
C PRO A 733 6.89 47.43 5.22
N LYS A 734 7.40 48.54 4.67
CA LYS A 734 7.02 49.90 5.03
C LYS A 734 6.38 50.58 3.82
N ALA A 735 5.46 51.52 4.08
CA ALA A 735 4.68 52.20 3.05
C ALA A 735 5.49 53.18 2.18
N LYS A 736 4.92 53.53 1.03
CA LYS A 736 5.51 54.35 -0.05
C LYS A 736 5.94 55.75 0.42
N LYS A 737 7.05 56.26 -0.14
CA LYS A 737 7.21 57.67 -0.57
C LYS A 737 8.24 57.77 -1.71
N LYS A 738 8.25 58.89 -2.44
CA LYS A 738 8.88 59.04 -3.78
C LYS A 738 10.39 59.36 -3.73
N GLU A 739 11.09 58.88 -4.76
CA GLU A 739 12.05 59.53 -5.67
C GLU A 739 12.46 61.02 -5.51
N PRO A 740 13.57 61.52 -6.14
CA PRO A 740 14.62 60.82 -6.93
C PRO A 740 16.09 61.23 -6.50
N PRO A 741 17.13 61.55 -7.33
CA PRO A 741 18.45 60.88 -7.18
C PRO A 741 19.73 61.75 -7.26
N LYS A 742 20.93 61.12 -7.13
CA LYS A 742 22.15 61.24 -7.98
C LYS A 742 23.49 61.15 -7.22
N LYS A 743 24.49 60.51 -7.88
CA LYS A 743 25.96 60.76 -7.79
C LYS A 743 26.68 60.51 -6.45
N GLU A 744 28.01 60.32 -6.39
CA GLU A 744 28.91 59.57 -7.29
C GLU A 744 30.18 59.07 -6.54
N LYS A 745 31.04 58.33 -7.25
CA LYS A 745 32.33 57.74 -6.86
C LYS A 745 33.19 58.58 -5.89
N SER A 746 33.81 57.95 -4.87
CA SER A 746 35.27 58.01 -4.63
C SER A 746 35.71 57.17 -3.41
N SER A 747 36.96 57.34 -2.95
CA SER A 747 37.96 56.25 -3.00
C SER A 747 39.13 56.42 -2.00
N LYS A 748 39.97 55.36 -1.90
CA LYS A 748 41.39 55.37 -1.43
C LYS A 748 41.71 55.50 0.09
N LYS A 749 42.28 54.39 0.60
CA LYS A 749 43.64 54.27 1.22
C LYS A 749 43.92 54.64 2.71
N LYS A 750 44.37 53.59 3.43
CA LYS A 750 45.64 53.44 4.20
C LYS A 750 45.87 54.16 5.57
N LYS A 751 46.19 53.30 6.57
CA LYS A 751 47.30 53.40 7.57
C LYS A 751 47.19 54.53 8.65
N THR A 752 47.88 54.52 9.82
CA THR A 752 48.90 53.60 10.39
C THR A 752 48.85 53.51 11.95
N SER A 753 49.20 52.32 12.48
CA SER A 753 49.87 51.99 13.77
C SER A 753 50.09 52.99 14.93
N GLU A 754 49.93 52.53 16.19
CA GLU A 754 50.82 52.65 17.41
C GLU A 754 50.10 51.99 18.63
N LYS A 755 50.67 51.62 19.81
CA LYS A 755 52.02 51.18 20.27
C LYS A 755 51.91 50.38 21.61
N LYS A 756 52.94 49.59 21.96
CA LYS A 756 53.39 49.11 23.32
C LYS A 756 52.46 48.32 24.30
N LYS A 757 52.78 47.01 24.49
CA LYS A 757 53.30 46.30 25.71
C LYS A 757 52.98 46.82 27.14
N PRO A 758 52.87 45.96 28.21
CA PRO A 758 54.08 45.25 28.73
C PRO A 758 53.96 43.92 29.58
N THR A 759 54.83 42.93 29.27
CA THR A 759 55.57 42.03 30.23
C THR A 759 54.80 41.05 31.16
N LYS A 760 55.33 40.07 31.93
CA LYS A 760 56.64 39.44 32.37
C LYS A 760 56.21 38.05 33.00
N LYS A 761 56.87 36.88 33.16
CA LYS A 761 58.18 36.15 33.05
C LYS A 761 57.81 34.65 32.66
N LYS A 762 58.54 33.49 32.76
CA LYS A 762 59.92 32.97 33.01
C LYS A 762 59.97 31.47 32.51
N LYS A 763 61.11 30.93 32.03
CA LYS A 763 61.53 29.49 31.88
C LYS A 763 60.73 28.53 30.94
N THR A 764 61.28 27.81 29.92
CA THR A 764 62.47 26.89 29.74
C THR A 764 62.30 25.50 30.38
N LYS A 765 62.68 24.36 29.78
CA LYS A 765 63.47 24.03 28.55
C LYS A 765 62.74 22.81 27.86
N GLU A 766 63.21 21.99 26.90
CA GLU A 766 64.51 21.67 26.25
C GLU A 766 64.25 21.10 24.81
N LYS A 767 65.27 20.91 23.95
CA LYS A 767 65.22 20.10 22.71
C LYS A 767 66.64 19.76 22.20
N LYS A 768 66.78 18.59 21.53
CA LYS A 768 67.79 18.15 20.53
C LYS A 768 68.65 16.93 20.91
N ALA A 769 68.81 16.03 19.94
CA ALA A 769 70.13 15.63 19.42
C ALA A 769 69.93 15.01 18.02
N ASP A 770 70.63 15.53 17.01
CA ASP A 770 70.67 14.97 15.65
C ASP A 770 72.05 14.33 15.41
N LYS A 771 72.10 13.13 14.83
CA LYS A 771 73.27 12.49 14.21
C LYS A 771 72.78 11.49 13.15
N SER A 772 73.43 11.28 12.01
CA SER A 772 74.34 12.14 11.22
C SER A 772 74.47 11.48 9.83
N ILE A 773 74.77 12.24 8.78
CA ILE A 773 74.97 11.69 7.43
C ILE A 773 76.33 10.98 7.40
N ALA A 774 76.34 9.65 7.58
CA ALA A 774 77.58 8.87 7.72
C ALA A 774 77.52 7.43 7.17
N GLU A 775 76.42 6.97 6.56
CA GLU A 775 76.37 5.70 5.80
C GLU A 775 76.49 6.01 4.30
N PHE A 776 77.67 6.50 3.91
CA PHE A 776 78.01 6.97 2.56
C PHE A 776 78.61 5.89 1.64
N LEU A 777 78.98 4.72 2.20
CA LEU A 777 79.65 3.63 1.50
C LEU A 777 78.79 2.37 1.57
N GLY A 778 78.21 1.96 0.44
CA GLY A 778 77.28 0.82 0.39
C GLY A 778 77.90 -0.45 -0.17
N THR A 779 77.29 -1.60 0.11
CA THR A 779 77.36 -2.80 -0.74
C THR A 779 76.21 -3.78 -0.46
N LYS A 780 75.78 -4.49 -1.51
CA LYS A 780 74.97 -5.74 -1.54
C LYS A 780 73.71 -5.88 -0.66
N GLN A 781 72.57 -5.65 -1.33
CA GLN A 781 71.26 -6.34 -1.25
C GLN A 781 70.90 -7.25 -0.04
N GLU A 782 69.70 -7.04 0.51
CA GLU A 782 68.80 -8.14 0.95
C GLU A 782 67.30 -7.71 0.89
N LYS A 783 66.38 -8.53 1.41
CA LYS A 783 65.00 -8.69 0.87
C LYS A 783 63.93 -7.71 1.40
N LYS A 784 62.88 -7.50 0.57
CA LYS A 784 61.67 -6.71 0.85
C LYS A 784 60.93 -7.17 2.12
N SER A 785 60.45 -6.25 2.97
CA SER A 785 59.34 -6.52 3.89
C SER A 785 58.46 -5.27 4.14
N THR A 786 57.26 -5.47 4.69
CA THR A 786 56.20 -4.45 4.81
C THR A 786 55.90 -4.07 6.26
N SER A 787 55.60 -2.80 6.52
CA SER A 787 55.21 -2.33 7.85
C SER A 787 53.77 -2.75 8.19
N LYS A 788 53.64 -3.60 9.22
CA LYS A 788 52.38 -4.26 9.59
C LYS A 788 51.50 -3.37 10.47
N THR A 789 50.22 -3.24 10.13
CA THR A 789 49.18 -2.79 11.07
C THR A 789 49.00 -3.86 12.15
N LYS A 790 49.12 -3.50 13.44
CA LYS A 790 48.92 -4.46 14.54
C LYS A 790 47.45 -4.90 14.60
N SER A 791 47.16 -6.14 14.20
CA SER A 791 45.89 -6.80 14.48
C SER A 791 45.73 -7.00 15.99
N ARG A 792 44.52 -6.75 16.51
CA ARG A 792 44.13 -7.28 17.82
C ARG A 792 43.78 -8.76 17.64
N GLY A 793 44.29 -9.61 18.53
CA GLY A 793 43.91 -11.02 18.57
C GLY A 793 42.45 -11.22 19.03
N PRO A 794 41.96 -12.47 19.01
CA PRO A 794 40.63 -12.81 19.54
C PRO A 794 40.50 -12.42 21.02
N PRO A 795 39.26 -12.15 21.50
CA PRO A 795 39.02 -11.81 22.90
C PRO A 795 39.38 -12.99 23.84
N LYS A 796 39.76 -12.69 25.10
CA LYS A 796 40.20 -13.71 26.09
C LYS A 796 39.24 -14.90 26.26
N ASN A 797 37.93 -14.68 26.07
CA ASN A 797 36.89 -15.70 26.25
C ASN A 797 36.42 -16.27 24.89
N PHE A 798 37.26 -16.30 23.86
CA PHE A 798 36.93 -16.85 22.53
C PHE A 798 36.82 -18.38 22.56
N ILE A 799 35.77 -18.93 21.97
CA ILE A 799 35.54 -20.38 21.87
C ILE A 799 35.65 -20.81 20.39
N PRO A 800 36.67 -21.61 20.01
CA PRO A 800 36.74 -22.26 18.70
C PRO A 800 35.51 -23.14 18.42
N SER A 801 35.10 -23.28 17.17
CA SER A 801 34.05 -24.24 16.77
C SER A 801 34.37 -25.67 17.22
N ASP A 802 35.63 -26.06 17.02
CA ASP A 802 36.10 -27.43 17.14
C ASP A 802 36.52 -27.79 18.58
N ALA A 803 36.29 -26.88 19.54
CA ALA A 803 36.63 -27.08 20.93
C ALA A 803 35.87 -28.27 21.52
N LYS A 804 36.60 -29.13 22.25
CA LYS A 804 36.03 -30.28 22.97
C LYS A 804 35.15 -29.77 24.10
N LEU A 805 33.97 -30.36 24.30
CA LEU A 805 32.98 -29.86 25.27
C LEU A 805 33.48 -29.74 26.72
N ARG A 806 34.54 -30.48 27.09
CA ARG A 806 35.23 -30.35 28.40
C ARG A 806 36.00 -29.05 28.60
N THR A 807 36.33 -28.31 27.53
CA THR A 807 37.07 -27.04 27.61
C THR A 807 36.14 -25.82 27.68
N LEU A 808 34.90 -26.04 28.13
CA LEU A 808 33.89 -25.01 28.34
C LEU A 808 33.63 -24.89 29.84
N ASP A 809 33.77 -23.68 30.38
CA ASP A 809 33.70 -23.42 31.82
C ASP A 809 32.41 -23.97 32.44
N GLY A 810 32.52 -24.98 33.32
CA GLY A 810 31.40 -25.63 33.99
C GLY A 810 30.87 -26.92 33.34
N LEU A 811 31.50 -27.46 32.29
CA LEU A 811 31.10 -28.73 31.65
C LEU A 811 32.01 -29.92 32.03
N GLY A 812 31.56 -30.71 33.00
CA GLY A 812 32.23 -31.93 33.45
C GLY A 812 32.12 -33.15 32.50
N PRO A 813 32.85 -34.25 32.77
CA PRO A 813 32.87 -35.43 31.89
C PRO A 813 31.55 -36.21 31.86
N ALA A 814 30.72 -36.11 32.90
CA ALA A 814 29.38 -36.70 32.90
C ALA A 814 28.42 -35.95 31.96
N THR A 815 28.40 -34.61 32.03
CA THR A 815 27.57 -33.77 31.14
C THR A 815 28.03 -33.82 29.69
N GLU A 816 29.32 -34.05 29.42
CA GLU A 816 29.80 -34.36 28.06
C GLU A 816 29.14 -35.63 27.49
N LYS A 817 29.04 -36.72 28.27
CA LYS A 817 28.41 -37.97 27.80
C LYS A 817 26.94 -37.76 27.43
N GLU A 818 26.20 -36.99 28.24
CA GLU A 818 24.79 -36.66 27.95
C GLU A 818 24.62 -35.71 26.75
N LEU A 819 25.50 -34.72 26.57
CA LEU A 819 25.50 -33.88 25.37
C LEU A 819 25.75 -34.70 24.09
N LYS A 820 26.67 -35.67 24.14
CA LYS A 820 26.96 -36.57 23.02
C LYS A 820 25.78 -37.47 22.66
N LYS A 821 25.02 -37.98 23.64
CA LYS A 821 23.74 -38.70 23.40
C LYS A 821 22.70 -37.84 22.68
N ILE A 822 22.71 -36.52 22.89
CA ILE A 822 21.79 -35.57 22.23
C ILE A 822 22.32 -35.10 20.85
N GLY A 823 23.49 -35.58 20.43
CA GLY A 823 24.10 -35.30 19.13
C GLY A 823 25.09 -34.13 19.11
N VAL A 824 25.39 -33.53 20.27
CA VAL A 824 26.38 -32.44 20.40
C VAL A 824 27.77 -33.06 20.60
N LYS A 825 28.67 -32.90 19.62
CA LYS A 825 30.03 -33.47 19.64
C LYS A 825 31.10 -32.41 19.92
N THR A 826 30.89 -31.20 19.42
CA THR A 826 31.79 -30.04 19.46
C THR A 826 31.11 -28.83 20.13
N ALA A 827 31.89 -27.80 20.49
CA ALA A 827 31.33 -26.53 20.93
C ALA A 827 30.47 -25.86 19.84
N GLY A 828 30.77 -26.04 18.55
CA GLY A 828 29.98 -25.50 17.44
C GLY A 828 28.53 -25.98 17.43
N ASP A 829 28.31 -27.28 17.69
CA ASP A 829 26.97 -27.90 17.69
C ASP A 829 26.01 -27.28 18.73
N VAL A 830 26.56 -26.61 19.77
CA VAL A 830 25.81 -25.89 20.80
C VAL A 830 25.07 -24.67 20.22
N PHE A 831 25.46 -24.13 19.06
CA PHE A 831 24.77 -23.00 18.42
C PHE A 831 23.49 -23.43 17.70
N ASP A 832 23.52 -24.55 16.97
CA ASP A 832 22.41 -25.01 16.11
C ASP A 832 21.41 -25.94 16.79
N THR A 833 21.79 -26.61 17.88
CA THR A 833 20.85 -27.37 18.71
C THR A 833 19.83 -26.47 19.42
N SER A 834 18.62 -26.97 19.69
CA SER A 834 17.60 -26.16 20.38
C SER A 834 17.85 -26.05 21.88
N LEU A 835 17.57 -24.89 22.47
CA LEU A 835 17.65 -24.66 23.93
C LEU A 835 16.83 -25.70 24.71
N SER A 836 15.68 -26.12 24.16
CA SER A 836 14.81 -27.16 24.70
C SER A 836 15.41 -28.58 24.71
N LYS A 837 16.44 -28.86 23.88
CA LYS A 837 17.21 -30.10 23.94
C LYS A 837 18.39 -29.97 24.92
N LEU A 838 19.16 -28.88 24.82
CA LEU A 838 20.31 -28.62 25.69
C LEU A 838 19.93 -28.56 27.18
N LYS A 839 18.77 -27.96 27.51
CA LYS A 839 18.23 -27.85 28.88
C LYS A 839 17.80 -29.20 29.50
N LYS A 840 17.77 -30.31 28.74
CA LYS A 840 17.52 -31.66 29.28
C LYS A 840 18.76 -32.29 29.93
N VAL A 841 19.95 -31.76 29.66
CA VAL A 841 21.19 -32.24 30.30
C VAL A 841 21.26 -31.68 31.72
N PRO A 842 21.51 -32.50 32.76
CA PRO A 842 21.66 -32.02 34.13
C PRO A 842 22.85 -31.05 34.25
N LEU A 843 22.85 -30.20 35.30
CA LEU A 843 23.89 -29.21 35.62
C LEU A 843 24.11 -28.07 34.59
N ILE A 844 23.57 -28.12 33.37
CA ILE A 844 23.70 -27.03 32.39
C ILE A 844 22.61 -25.96 32.60
N THR A 845 23.02 -24.72 32.87
CA THR A 845 22.08 -23.58 32.95
C THR A 845 21.84 -22.92 31.59
N GLU A 846 20.67 -22.30 31.43
CA GLU A 846 20.31 -21.51 30.24
C GLU A 846 21.25 -20.31 30.02
N GLU A 847 21.79 -19.76 31.10
CA GLU A 847 22.69 -18.60 31.09
C GLU A 847 24.11 -19.00 30.63
N MET A 848 24.59 -20.20 30.99
CA MET A 848 25.80 -20.81 30.44
C MET A 848 25.68 -21.10 28.94
N ILE A 849 24.57 -21.70 28.48
CA ILE A 849 24.33 -21.95 27.04
C ILE A 849 24.42 -20.64 26.24
N ILE A 850 23.84 -19.57 26.77
CA ILE A 850 23.85 -18.26 26.12
C ILE A 850 25.21 -17.55 26.23
N SER A 851 26.02 -17.79 27.27
CA SER A 851 27.39 -17.26 27.35
C SER A 851 28.30 -17.93 26.33
N TYR A 852 28.30 -19.27 26.22
CA TYR A 852 29.05 -20.00 25.20
C TYR A 852 28.66 -19.53 23.78
N ARG A 853 27.35 -19.42 23.50
CA ARG A 853 26.84 -18.99 22.19
C ARG A 853 27.30 -17.60 21.76
N LYS A 854 27.53 -16.66 22.68
CA LYS A 854 28.05 -15.29 22.40
C LYS A 854 29.55 -15.28 22.12
N ASN A 855 30.26 -16.27 22.65
CA ASN A 855 31.72 -16.37 22.68
C ASN A 855 32.29 -17.28 21.57
N LEU A 856 31.43 -18.12 20.98
CA LEU A 856 31.71 -18.99 19.84
C LEU A 856 32.24 -18.26 18.60
N SER A 857 33.09 -18.97 17.85
CA SER A 857 33.63 -18.55 16.56
C SER A 857 32.53 -18.20 15.55
N ILE A 858 32.83 -17.21 14.72
CA ILE A 858 32.02 -16.76 13.59
C ILE A 858 31.82 -17.82 12.49
N GLU A 859 32.68 -18.84 12.41
CA GLU A 859 32.57 -19.98 11.47
C GLU A 859 31.26 -20.76 11.62
N VAL A 860 30.65 -20.75 12.82
CA VAL A 860 29.40 -21.47 13.13
C VAL A 860 28.16 -20.72 12.59
N LEU A 861 28.36 -19.56 11.94
CA LEU A 861 27.29 -18.81 11.27
C LEU A 861 27.15 -19.27 9.81
N PRO A 862 25.92 -19.48 9.31
CA PRO A 862 25.71 -20.02 7.97
C PRO A 862 26.23 -19.09 6.87
N HIS A 863 26.82 -19.69 5.84
CA HIS A 863 27.46 -19.03 4.70
C HIS A 863 28.71 -18.18 5.03
N ILE A 864 29.46 -18.54 6.09
CA ILE A 864 30.77 -17.97 6.38
C ILE A 864 31.86 -19.00 6.11
N ASN A 865 32.41 -18.96 4.89
CA ASN A 865 33.54 -19.78 4.46
C ASN A 865 34.85 -19.24 5.08
N LYS A 866 35.92 -20.05 5.10
CA LYS A 866 37.26 -19.68 5.63
C LYS A 866 37.77 -18.32 5.14
N THR A 867 37.60 -18.01 3.84
CA THR A 867 37.98 -16.73 3.23
C THR A 867 37.16 -15.53 3.74
N ILE A 868 35.90 -15.75 4.13
CA ILE A 868 35.00 -14.75 4.71
C ILE A 868 35.33 -14.55 6.20
N LYS A 869 35.65 -15.63 6.94
CA LYS A 869 36.16 -15.56 8.31
C LYS A 869 37.40 -14.67 8.37
N GLU A 870 38.43 -14.96 7.58
CA GLU A 870 39.66 -14.16 7.56
C GLU A 870 39.41 -12.67 7.28
N GLN A 871 38.45 -12.33 6.42
CA GLN A 871 38.08 -10.93 6.13
C GLN A 871 37.36 -10.26 7.32
N LEU A 872 36.55 -11.00 8.09
CA LEU A 872 35.92 -10.51 9.32
C LEU A 872 36.93 -10.37 10.46
N GLU A 873 37.89 -11.28 10.57
CA GLU A 873 38.98 -11.21 11.55
C GLU A 873 39.95 -10.06 11.25
N LYS A 874 40.28 -9.82 9.97
CA LYS A 874 41.01 -8.61 9.51
C LYS A 874 40.24 -7.31 9.82
N LEU A 875 38.93 -7.38 10.07
CA LEU A 875 38.08 -6.27 10.53
C LEU A 875 37.90 -6.24 12.07
N GLY A 876 38.54 -7.14 12.82
CA GLY A 876 38.44 -7.24 14.29
C GLY A 876 37.10 -7.77 14.76
N ILE A 877 36.53 -8.75 14.06
CA ILE A 877 35.27 -9.42 14.39
C ILE A 877 35.56 -10.94 14.42
N HIS A 878 35.53 -11.55 15.61
CA HIS A 878 35.90 -12.95 15.84
C HIS A 878 34.76 -13.80 16.42
N THR A 879 33.89 -13.23 17.29
CA THR A 879 32.76 -13.97 17.89
C THR A 879 31.39 -13.62 17.30
N THR A 880 30.42 -14.52 17.44
CA THR A 880 29.01 -14.31 17.04
C THR A 880 28.41 -13.01 17.60
N GLN A 881 28.71 -12.67 18.87
CA GLN A 881 28.26 -11.44 19.54
C GLN A 881 28.90 -10.20 18.90
N GLN A 882 30.18 -10.26 18.50
CA GLN A 882 30.83 -9.17 17.76
C GLN A 882 30.22 -9.00 16.36
N PHE A 883 29.90 -10.10 15.67
CA PHE A 883 29.22 -10.07 14.36
C PHE A 883 27.81 -9.46 14.46
N TYR A 884 27.06 -9.76 15.52
CA TYR A 884 25.75 -9.17 15.80
C TYR A 884 25.84 -7.67 16.08
N ASN A 885 26.79 -7.24 16.93
CA ASN A 885 26.94 -5.85 17.37
C ASN A 885 27.60 -4.91 16.33
N ALA A 886 28.27 -5.44 15.30
CA ALA A 886 28.90 -4.62 14.27
C ALA A 886 27.88 -3.74 13.51
N LYS A 887 28.32 -2.61 12.93
CA LYS A 887 27.48 -1.87 11.96
C LYS A 887 27.32 -2.70 10.67
N ILE A 888 26.11 -2.74 10.10
CA ILE A 888 25.82 -3.54 8.89
C ILE A 888 26.77 -3.15 7.74
N ALA A 889 27.03 -1.86 7.54
CA ALA A 889 27.98 -1.37 6.54
C ALA A 889 29.43 -1.91 6.69
N LYS A 890 29.87 -2.24 7.93
CA LYS A 890 31.20 -2.84 8.20
C LYS A 890 31.22 -4.35 7.94
N THR A 891 30.07 -5.02 8.01
CA THR A 891 29.96 -6.46 7.66
C THR A 891 29.67 -6.65 6.17
N SER A 892 28.99 -5.70 5.52
CA SER A 892 28.68 -5.76 4.07
C SER A 892 29.81 -5.28 3.16
N SER A 893 30.92 -4.80 3.71
CA SER A 893 32.17 -4.58 2.97
C SER A 893 32.99 -5.86 2.75
N VAL A 894 32.57 -6.99 3.32
CA VAL A 894 33.20 -8.32 3.13
C VAL A 894 32.64 -8.98 1.87
N LYS A 895 33.52 -9.41 0.96
CA LYS A 895 33.10 -9.93 -0.35
C LYS A 895 32.33 -11.25 -0.17
N GLY A 896 31.06 -11.27 -0.58
CA GLY A 896 30.13 -12.40 -0.41
C GLY A 896 29.03 -12.21 0.65
N LEU A 897 29.20 -11.28 1.60
CA LEU A 897 28.23 -10.95 2.64
C LEU A 897 27.32 -9.78 2.23
N GLY A 898 26.39 -10.04 1.31
CA GLY A 898 25.37 -9.05 0.94
C GLY A 898 24.42 -8.69 2.09
N VAL A 899 23.84 -7.48 2.06
CA VAL A 899 22.97 -6.94 3.14
C VAL A 899 21.79 -7.87 3.48
N LYS A 900 21.17 -8.51 2.47
CA LYS A 900 20.11 -9.52 2.68
C LYS A 900 20.60 -10.71 3.53
N ARG A 901 21.81 -11.25 3.24
CA ARG A 901 22.44 -12.35 3.99
C ARG A 901 22.78 -11.95 5.43
N ILE A 902 23.34 -10.75 5.64
CA ILE A 902 23.68 -10.25 6.99
C ILE A 902 22.42 -10.12 7.87
N LYS A 903 21.31 -9.59 7.31
CA LYS A 903 20.02 -9.53 8.02
C LYS A 903 19.52 -10.93 8.41
N ALA A 904 19.66 -11.93 7.54
CA ALA A 904 19.29 -13.31 7.84
C ALA A 904 20.16 -13.95 8.94
N ILE A 905 21.49 -13.81 8.86
CA ILE A 905 22.42 -14.33 9.88
C ILE A 905 22.12 -13.72 11.25
N ARG A 906 21.87 -12.40 11.33
CA ARG A 906 21.48 -11.74 12.59
C ARG A 906 20.15 -12.23 13.15
N LYS A 907 19.19 -12.61 12.29
CA LYS A 907 17.92 -13.23 12.70
C LYS A 907 18.13 -14.64 13.27
N LYS A 908 19.12 -15.40 12.79
CA LYS A 908 19.54 -16.69 13.39
C LYS A 908 20.22 -16.48 14.75
N ILE A 909 21.19 -15.55 14.85
CA ILE A 909 21.87 -15.22 16.11
C ILE A 909 20.88 -14.75 17.19
N LEU A 910 19.96 -13.84 16.83
CA LEU A 910 18.95 -13.33 17.76
C LEU A 910 18.02 -14.44 18.29
N ARG A 911 17.71 -15.46 17.48
CA ARG A 911 17.00 -16.66 17.95
C ARG A 911 17.86 -17.50 18.90
N ALA A 912 19.14 -17.71 18.58
CA ALA A 912 20.06 -18.48 19.41
C ALA A 912 20.35 -17.84 20.78
N PHE A 913 20.19 -16.52 20.93
CA PHE A 913 20.40 -15.77 22.18
C PHE A 913 19.13 -15.51 23.01
N LYS A 914 17.94 -15.93 22.56
CA LYS A 914 16.71 -15.80 23.35
C LYS A 914 16.69 -16.76 24.54
N THR A 915 16.13 -16.31 25.66
CA THR A 915 15.77 -17.17 26.80
C THR A 915 14.34 -17.66 26.70
N THR A 916 14.10 -18.89 27.14
CA THR A 916 12.76 -19.52 27.27
C THR A 916 11.83 -18.73 28.21
N LYS A 917 12.38 -18.02 29.20
CA LYS A 917 11.68 -17.00 30.02
C LYS A 917 10.98 -15.90 29.19
N LYS A 918 11.30 -15.75 27.89
CA LYS A 918 10.69 -14.78 26.97
C LYS A 918 9.85 -15.43 25.85
N GLU A 919 9.61 -16.74 25.93
CA GLU A 919 8.76 -17.47 24.99
C GLU A 919 7.49 -18.05 25.67
N SER A 920 7.46 -18.11 27.00
CA SER A 920 6.25 -18.34 27.81
C SER A 920 5.37 -17.08 28.00
N SER A 921 5.39 -16.14 27.05
CA SER A 921 4.53 -14.94 27.04
C SER A 921 3.59 -14.91 25.84
N ALA A 922 3.33 -16.08 25.23
CA ALA A 922 2.28 -16.32 24.26
C ALA A 922 1.50 -17.56 24.70
N SER A 923 0.17 -17.41 24.84
CA SER A 923 -0.76 -18.34 25.49
C SER A 923 -0.63 -18.51 27.01
N GLN A 924 -1.80 -18.71 27.66
CA GLN A 924 -2.06 -19.06 29.07
C GLN A 924 -1.56 -18.13 30.20
N LYS A 925 -2.52 -17.54 30.94
CA LYS A 925 -2.39 -17.24 32.38
C LYS A 925 -2.75 -18.48 33.20
N PRO A 926 -1.95 -18.87 34.21
CA PRO A 926 -2.45 -19.58 35.38
C PRO A 926 -2.21 -18.82 36.70
N LYS A 927 -2.91 -19.23 37.77
CA LYS A 927 -2.81 -18.65 39.13
C LYS A 927 -1.76 -19.39 39.99
N SER A 928 -1.47 -18.81 41.16
CA SER A 928 -1.02 -19.46 42.42
C SER A 928 0.52 -19.64 42.64
N SER A 929 1.06 -19.61 43.88
CA SER A 929 0.55 -19.02 45.16
C SER A 929 1.62 -18.97 46.28
N LYS A 930 1.35 -18.18 47.34
CA LYS A 930 1.94 -18.20 48.71
C LYS A 930 3.43 -17.78 48.80
N LYS A 931 3.97 -17.33 49.94
CA LYS A 931 3.46 -17.27 51.34
C LYS A 931 3.18 -15.85 51.85
N LYS A 932 2.40 -15.76 52.93
CA LYS A 932 2.16 -14.59 53.81
C LYS A 932 2.23 -15.10 55.26
N THR A 933 2.90 -14.39 56.16
CA THR A 933 2.74 -14.59 57.63
C THR A 933 3.06 -13.32 58.42
N THR A 934 2.02 -12.73 59.03
CA THR A 934 2.00 -12.03 60.33
C THR A 934 2.76 -10.67 60.48
N LYS A 935 2.33 -9.73 61.36
CA LYS A 935 1.33 -9.77 62.46
C LYS A 935 0.77 -8.36 62.81
N LYS A 936 -0.56 -8.26 63.04
CA LYS A 936 -1.33 -7.30 63.91
C LYS A 936 -1.12 -5.77 63.72
N THR A 937 -1.94 -4.84 64.24
CA THR A 937 -3.11 -4.79 65.18
C THR A 937 -4.32 -4.10 64.49
N THR A 938 -5.62 -4.48 64.60
CA THR A 938 -6.62 -4.45 65.72
C THR A 938 -6.87 -3.07 66.33
N LYS A 939 -8.10 -2.55 66.58
CA LYS A 939 -9.46 -3.13 66.83
C LYS A 939 -10.47 -2.69 65.73
N LYS A 940 -11.61 -3.33 65.41
CA LYS A 940 -12.64 -4.16 66.10
C LYS A 940 -13.85 -3.37 66.64
N THR A 941 -14.90 -3.25 65.81
CA THR A 941 -16.32 -3.12 66.21
C THR A 941 -17.09 -4.37 65.74
N THR A 942 -18.29 -4.62 66.29
CA THR A 942 -19.07 -5.84 66.02
C THR A 942 -20.56 -5.55 65.88
N SER A 943 -21.13 -5.86 64.71
CA SER A 943 -22.56 -6.05 64.50
C SER A 943 -22.79 -7.28 63.61
N LYS A 944 -24.00 -7.86 63.67
CA LYS A 944 -24.35 -9.16 63.06
C LYS A 944 -24.94 -8.99 61.64
N THR A 945 -25.34 -10.12 61.05
CA THR A 945 -25.92 -10.34 59.69
C THR A 945 -24.88 -10.66 58.60
N LYS A 946 -25.14 -11.61 57.68
CA LYS A 946 -26.20 -12.64 57.59
C LYS A 946 -25.61 -13.86 56.85
N THR A 947 -26.24 -15.03 56.96
CA THR A 947 -26.00 -16.13 56.03
C THR A 947 -26.31 -15.67 54.60
N SER A 948 -25.35 -15.80 53.67
CA SER A 948 -25.60 -15.50 52.25
C SER A 948 -26.47 -16.61 51.65
N GLY A 949 -27.78 -16.35 51.57
CA GLY A 949 -28.72 -17.18 50.83
C GLY A 949 -28.50 -17.08 49.31
N PRO A 950 -29.47 -17.54 48.49
CA PRO A 950 -29.40 -17.38 47.04
C PRO A 950 -29.25 -15.90 46.64
N PRO A 951 -28.65 -15.60 45.47
CA PRO A 951 -28.61 -14.25 44.93
C PRO A 951 -30.04 -13.69 44.76
N LYS A 952 -30.19 -12.36 44.86
CA LYS A 952 -31.49 -11.68 44.85
C LYS A 952 -32.33 -11.93 43.58
N GLU A 953 -31.68 -12.28 42.48
CA GLU A 953 -32.26 -12.50 41.16
C GLU A 953 -32.27 -14.00 40.76
N LEU A 954 -32.49 -14.91 41.72
CA LEU A 954 -32.56 -16.34 41.40
C LEU A 954 -33.89 -16.69 40.71
N ILE A 955 -33.86 -16.77 39.37
CA ILE A 955 -35.02 -17.10 38.55
C ILE A 955 -35.39 -18.58 38.78
N ALA A 956 -36.50 -18.82 39.48
CA ALA A 956 -37.03 -20.16 39.72
C ALA A 956 -37.47 -20.82 38.40
N ALA A 957 -37.41 -22.16 38.32
CA ALA A 957 -37.86 -22.90 37.13
C ALA A 957 -39.34 -22.63 36.79
N ASP A 958 -40.17 -22.56 37.84
CA ASP A 958 -41.61 -22.32 37.76
C ASP A 958 -41.96 -20.82 37.64
N ALA A 959 -40.97 -19.93 37.50
CA ALA A 959 -41.19 -18.49 37.42
C ALA A 959 -41.93 -18.10 36.13
N ASN A 960 -42.99 -17.31 36.28
CA ASN A 960 -43.75 -16.75 35.18
C ASN A 960 -42.92 -15.65 34.49
N LEU A 961 -42.95 -15.55 33.16
CA LEU A 961 -42.16 -14.58 32.37
C LEU A 961 -42.34 -13.10 32.82
N LYS A 962 -43.44 -12.80 33.52
CA LYS A 962 -43.71 -11.50 34.16
C LYS A 962 -42.65 -11.05 35.17
N SER A 963 -41.86 -11.96 35.75
CA SER A 963 -40.81 -11.64 36.72
C SER A 963 -39.39 -11.57 36.11
N LEU A 964 -39.27 -11.32 34.80
CA LEU A 964 -38.00 -11.14 34.11
C LEU A 964 -37.80 -9.67 33.75
N ASP A 965 -36.91 -9.00 34.47
CA ASP A 965 -36.60 -7.58 34.26
C ASP A 965 -36.16 -7.31 32.81
N GLY A 966 -36.72 -6.26 32.21
CA GLY A 966 -36.46 -5.84 30.82
C GLY A 966 -37.46 -6.35 29.78
N LEU A 967 -38.26 -7.39 30.06
CA LEU A 967 -39.28 -7.89 29.12
C LEU A 967 -40.61 -7.16 29.27
N GLY A 968 -40.95 -6.26 28.34
CA GLY A 968 -42.24 -5.56 28.32
C GLY A 968 -43.45 -6.48 28.04
N ALA A 969 -44.63 -6.15 28.58
CA ALA A 969 -45.83 -7.01 28.52
C ALA A 969 -46.28 -7.40 27.09
N ALA A 970 -46.07 -6.53 26.09
CA ALA A 970 -46.35 -6.86 24.68
C ALA A 970 -45.37 -7.91 24.11
N THR A 971 -44.11 -7.89 24.55
CA THR A 971 -43.08 -8.89 24.22
C THR A 971 -43.39 -10.22 24.92
N GLN A 972 -43.80 -10.19 26.19
CA GLN A 972 -44.25 -11.37 26.95
C GLN A 972 -45.41 -12.09 26.23
N LYS A 973 -46.48 -11.38 25.84
CA LYS A 973 -47.60 -11.96 25.07
C LYS A 973 -47.19 -12.57 23.72
N LYS A 974 -46.08 -12.12 23.11
CA LYS A 974 -45.54 -12.72 21.88
C LYS A 974 -44.72 -13.99 22.17
N LEU A 975 -43.94 -14.01 23.24
CA LEU A 975 -43.25 -15.22 23.73
C LEU A 975 -44.25 -16.32 24.12
N GLU A 976 -45.35 -15.95 24.80
CA GLU A 976 -46.45 -16.85 25.13
C GLU A 976 -47.08 -17.49 23.88
N LYS A 977 -47.27 -16.73 22.79
CA LYS A 977 -47.76 -17.24 21.49
C LYS A 977 -46.79 -18.21 20.82
N ILE A 978 -45.48 -18.07 21.02
CA ILE A 978 -44.45 -19.04 20.55
C ILE A 978 -44.33 -20.24 21.53
N GLY A 979 -45.19 -20.31 22.54
CA GLY A 979 -45.27 -21.40 23.50
C GLY A 979 -44.10 -21.38 24.49
N ILE A 980 -43.74 -20.19 24.98
CA ILE A 980 -42.82 -19.96 26.09
C ILE A 980 -43.65 -19.32 27.19
N LYS A 981 -43.88 -20.01 28.30
CA LYS A 981 -44.79 -19.60 29.40
C LYS A 981 -44.05 -19.44 30.73
N THR A 982 -43.00 -20.22 30.93
CA THR A 982 -42.14 -20.23 32.11
C THR A 982 -40.73 -19.78 31.78
N ALA A 983 -39.97 -19.41 32.81
CA ALA A 983 -38.53 -19.20 32.68
C ALA A 983 -37.77 -20.51 32.33
N GLY A 984 -38.31 -21.68 32.64
CA GLY A 984 -37.77 -22.98 32.21
C GLY A 984 -37.78 -23.15 30.68
N ASP A 985 -38.87 -22.75 30.02
CA ASP A 985 -39.03 -22.88 28.55
C ASP A 985 -37.95 -22.11 27.77
N LEU A 986 -37.42 -21.02 28.34
CA LEU A 986 -36.32 -20.24 27.78
C LEU A 986 -35.02 -21.04 27.70
N PHE A 987 -34.85 -22.14 28.45
CA PHE A 987 -33.67 -23.02 28.35
C PHE A 987 -33.79 -24.06 27.23
N GLU A 988 -35.00 -24.59 26.99
CA GLU A 988 -35.21 -25.71 26.05
C GLU A 988 -35.40 -25.27 24.60
N LYS A 989 -36.00 -24.10 24.34
CA LYS A 989 -36.24 -23.60 22.97
C LYS A 989 -34.92 -23.20 22.28
N PRO A 990 -34.76 -23.32 20.95
CA PRO A 990 -33.58 -22.80 20.24
C PRO A 990 -33.60 -21.26 20.25
N ILE A 991 -32.43 -20.61 20.37
CA ILE A 991 -32.32 -19.15 20.51
C ILE A 991 -32.99 -18.42 19.35
N SER A 992 -32.85 -18.91 18.11
CA SER A 992 -33.46 -18.35 16.91
C SER A 992 -34.96 -18.07 17.07
N LYS A 993 -35.72 -19.07 17.55
CA LYS A 993 -37.18 -18.96 17.80
C LYS A 993 -37.57 -18.02 18.94
N ILE A 994 -36.61 -17.58 19.75
CA ILE A 994 -36.84 -16.59 20.81
C ILE A 994 -36.49 -15.19 20.27
N THR A 995 -35.43 -15.06 19.45
CA THR A 995 -35.04 -13.82 18.77
C THR A 995 -35.98 -13.40 17.62
N GLU A 996 -36.84 -14.30 17.14
CA GLU A 996 -37.98 -13.97 16.27
C GLU A 996 -38.96 -12.97 16.94
N VAL A 997 -38.95 -12.83 18.28
CA VAL A 997 -39.78 -11.84 18.98
C VAL A 997 -39.08 -10.47 18.99
N PRO A 998 -39.70 -9.41 18.43
CA PRO A 998 -39.09 -8.08 18.41
C PRO A 998 -38.84 -7.54 19.82
N ARG A 999 -37.68 -6.90 19.99
CA ARG A 999 -37.09 -6.42 21.26
C ARG A 999 -36.52 -7.50 22.19
N VAL A 1000 -36.35 -8.75 21.75
CA VAL A 1000 -35.59 -9.77 22.50
C VAL A 1000 -34.22 -9.97 21.83
N THR A 1001 -33.12 -9.69 22.54
CA THR A 1001 -31.77 -9.91 22.01
C THR A 1001 -31.19 -11.25 22.43
N GLU A 1002 -30.28 -11.80 21.62
CA GLU A 1002 -29.51 -13.00 21.95
C GLU A 1002 -28.70 -12.84 23.25
N GLU A 1003 -28.18 -11.64 23.52
CA GLU A 1003 -27.44 -11.35 24.75
C GLU A 1003 -28.33 -11.45 26.00
N MET A 1004 -29.55 -10.89 25.96
CA MET A 1004 -30.52 -11.02 27.06
C MET A 1004 -30.90 -12.49 27.31
N ILE A 1005 -31.15 -13.27 26.25
CA ILE A 1005 -31.47 -14.70 26.35
C ILE A 1005 -30.30 -15.46 26.99
N LEU A 1006 -29.06 -15.18 26.57
CA LEU A 1006 -27.85 -15.78 27.12
C LEU A 1006 -27.57 -15.32 28.56
N GLU A 1007 -28.05 -14.16 29.00
CA GLU A 1007 -27.96 -13.71 30.38
C GLU A 1007 -28.99 -14.41 31.28
N TYR A 1008 -30.28 -14.39 30.91
CA TYR A 1008 -31.32 -15.14 31.64
C TYR A 1008 -30.91 -16.61 31.80
N ARG A 1009 -30.46 -17.28 30.72
CA ARG A 1009 -30.05 -18.70 30.73
C ARG A 1009 -28.94 -19.05 31.73
N LYS A 1010 -28.07 -18.10 32.10
CA LYS A 1010 -26.99 -18.30 33.10
C LYS A 1010 -27.50 -18.18 34.55
N ASN A 1011 -28.57 -17.40 34.74
CA ASN A 1011 -29.12 -17.01 36.03
C ASN A 1011 -30.32 -17.86 36.46
N LEU A 1012 -30.89 -18.68 35.55
CA LEU A 1012 -31.87 -19.73 35.86
C LEU A 1012 -31.39 -20.66 36.99
N SER A 1013 -32.33 -21.09 37.84
CA SER A 1013 -32.10 -22.13 38.84
C SER A 1013 -31.58 -23.43 38.20
N VAL A 1014 -30.69 -24.10 38.93
CA VAL A 1014 -30.24 -25.48 38.70
C VAL A 1014 -31.40 -26.47 38.50
N ARG A 1015 -32.59 -26.24 39.08
CA ARG A 1015 -33.79 -27.08 38.89
C ARG A 1015 -34.35 -27.08 37.46
N VAL A 1016 -33.98 -26.12 36.61
CA VAL A 1016 -34.30 -26.16 35.16
C VAL A 1016 -33.51 -27.26 34.43
N LEU A 1017 -32.41 -27.75 35.01
CA LEU A 1017 -31.59 -28.76 34.36
C LEU A 1017 -32.28 -30.15 34.43
N PRO A 1018 -32.43 -30.84 33.28
CA PRO A 1018 -33.18 -32.08 33.22
C PRO A 1018 -32.56 -33.17 34.09
N HIS A 1019 -33.43 -33.89 34.80
CA HIS A 1019 -33.12 -34.95 35.76
C HIS A 1019 -32.43 -34.52 37.07
N ILE A 1020 -32.51 -33.25 37.46
CA ILE A 1020 -32.21 -32.81 38.84
C ILE A 1020 -33.51 -32.80 39.66
N THR A 1021 -33.53 -33.48 40.82
CA THR A 1021 -34.67 -33.47 41.74
C THR A 1021 -34.55 -32.33 42.76
N GLN A 1022 -35.65 -31.98 43.45
CA GLN A 1022 -35.61 -30.99 44.54
C GLN A 1022 -34.64 -31.38 45.67
N GLU A 1023 -34.39 -32.68 45.88
CA GLU A 1023 -33.38 -33.16 46.83
C GLU A 1023 -31.97 -32.88 46.34
N MET A 1024 -31.70 -33.12 45.05
CA MET A 1024 -30.42 -32.79 44.43
C MET A 1024 -30.18 -31.28 44.37
N GLU A 1025 -31.23 -30.47 44.17
CA GLU A 1025 -31.16 -29.00 44.27
C GLU A 1025 -30.78 -28.57 45.70
N LYS A 1026 -31.39 -29.16 46.74
CA LYS A 1026 -31.02 -28.91 48.15
C LYS A 1026 -29.57 -29.33 48.43
N GLU A 1027 -29.10 -30.46 47.91
CA GLU A 1027 -27.71 -30.91 48.02
C GLU A 1027 -26.73 -29.98 47.30
N LEU A 1028 -27.05 -29.53 46.09
CA LEU A 1028 -26.25 -28.58 45.31
C LEU A 1028 -26.21 -27.20 45.97
N GLY A 1029 -27.31 -26.78 46.61
CA GLY A 1029 -27.35 -25.58 47.46
C GLY A 1029 -26.41 -25.65 48.66
N LYS A 1030 -26.27 -26.80 49.34
CA LYS A 1030 -25.24 -27.01 50.38
C LYS A 1030 -23.82 -26.82 49.84
N LEU A 1031 -23.59 -27.13 48.56
CA LEU A 1031 -22.32 -26.93 47.86
C LEU A 1031 -22.16 -25.51 47.27
N GLY A 1032 -23.14 -24.62 47.46
CA GLY A 1032 -23.13 -23.24 46.95
C GLY A 1032 -23.46 -23.11 45.45
N ILE A 1033 -24.09 -24.13 44.85
CA ILE A 1033 -24.41 -24.22 43.42
C ILE A 1033 -25.91 -24.05 43.24
N TYR A 1034 -26.34 -22.86 42.79
CA TYR A 1034 -27.74 -22.47 42.66
C TYR A 1034 -28.16 -22.12 41.22
N THR A 1035 -27.22 -21.71 40.34
CA THR A 1035 -27.53 -21.40 38.91
C THR A 1035 -26.92 -22.38 37.91
N THR A 1036 -27.46 -22.42 36.69
CA THR A 1036 -26.97 -23.25 35.57
C THR A 1036 -25.48 -22.99 35.26
N GLN A 1037 -25.03 -21.73 35.30
CA GLN A 1037 -23.62 -21.38 35.08
C GLN A 1037 -22.72 -21.93 36.20
N GLN A 1038 -23.15 -21.83 37.46
CA GLN A 1038 -22.42 -22.38 38.60
C GLN A 1038 -22.28 -23.91 38.50
N PHE A 1039 -23.31 -24.60 38.01
CA PHE A 1039 -23.27 -26.05 37.75
C PHE A 1039 -22.30 -26.42 36.62
N TYR A 1040 -22.20 -25.58 35.58
CA TYR A 1040 -21.24 -25.76 34.49
C TYR A 1040 -19.79 -25.53 34.93
N GLU A 1041 -19.53 -24.49 35.74
CA GLU A 1041 -18.20 -24.11 36.20
C GLU A 1041 -17.67 -24.93 37.39
N GLY A 1042 -18.54 -25.53 38.20
CA GLY A 1042 -18.14 -26.33 39.37
C GLY A 1042 -17.20 -27.50 39.05
N LYS A 1043 -16.54 -28.09 40.05
CA LYS A 1043 -15.67 -29.26 39.78
C LYS A 1043 -16.52 -30.52 39.62
N LYS A 1044 -16.12 -31.39 38.68
CA LYS A 1044 -16.77 -32.71 38.48
C LYS A 1044 -16.68 -33.62 39.73
N ALA A 1045 -15.66 -33.46 40.57
CA ALA A 1045 -15.52 -34.20 41.83
C ALA A 1045 -16.61 -33.77 42.83
N ASP A 1046 -16.63 -32.47 43.15
CA ASP A 1046 -17.58 -31.83 44.07
C ASP A 1046 -19.04 -32.15 43.67
N LEU A 1047 -19.39 -32.02 42.39
CA LEU A 1047 -20.72 -32.38 41.87
C LEU A 1047 -21.03 -33.89 42.01
N SER A 1048 -20.03 -34.77 41.85
CA SER A 1048 -20.22 -36.22 41.97
C SER A 1048 -20.34 -36.73 43.42
N SER A 1049 -20.29 -35.84 44.41
CA SER A 1049 -20.64 -36.17 45.80
C SER A 1049 -22.14 -36.16 46.07
N VAL A 1050 -22.94 -35.46 45.25
CA VAL A 1050 -24.40 -35.40 45.38
C VAL A 1050 -25.04 -36.74 45.04
N LYS A 1051 -25.88 -37.25 45.94
CA LYS A 1051 -26.47 -38.59 45.82
C LYS A 1051 -27.33 -38.69 44.54
N GLY A 1052 -27.03 -39.66 43.67
CA GLY A 1052 -27.70 -39.84 42.37
C GLY A 1052 -27.16 -39.00 41.21
N LEU A 1053 -26.15 -38.14 41.42
CA LEU A 1053 -25.55 -37.29 40.40
C LEU A 1053 -24.26 -37.90 39.80
N GLY A 1054 -24.38 -39.11 39.26
CA GLY A 1054 -23.24 -39.88 38.75
C GLY A 1054 -22.43 -39.19 37.63
N LYS A 1055 -21.12 -39.52 37.53
CA LYS A 1055 -20.16 -38.91 36.58
C LYS A 1055 -20.64 -38.89 35.12
N LYS A 1056 -21.37 -39.93 34.66
CA LYS A 1056 -22.02 -39.96 33.33
C LYS A 1056 -23.10 -38.87 33.20
N ARG A 1057 -24.02 -38.77 34.18
CA ARG A 1057 -25.13 -37.80 34.24
C ARG A 1057 -24.63 -36.35 34.21
N ILE A 1058 -23.60 -36.03 35.01
CA ILE A 1058 -22.94 -34.71 35.02
C ILE A 1058 -22.39 -34.36 33.62
N SER A 1059 -21.85 -35.34 32.89
CA SER A 1059 -21.30 -35.11 31.54
C SER A 1059 -22.39 -34.86 30.49
N VAL A 1060 -23.56 -35.50 30.61
CA VAL A 1060 -24.73 -35.26 29.75
C VAL A 1060 -25.33 -33.87 30.02
N ILE A 1061 -25.54 -33.51 31.30
CA ILE A 1061 -26.08 -32.20 31.68
C ILE A 1061 -25.16 -31.06 31.23
N ARG A 1062 -23.84 -31.22 31.37
CA ARG A 1062 -22.87 -30.23 30.85
C ARG A 1062 -22.84 -30.11 29.33
N LYS A 1063 -23.08 -31.21 28.60
CA LYS A 1063 -23.23 -31.15 27.13
C LYS A 1063 -24.45 -30.30 26.76
N ARG A 1064 -25.62 -30.57 27.38
CA ARG A 1064 -26.84 -29.77 27.18
C ARG A 1064 -26.65 -28.29 27.57
N ILE A 1065 -25.99 -27.97 28.68
CA ILE A 1065 -25.68 -26.56 29.03
C ILE A 1065 -24.77 -25.92 27.97
N SER A 1066 -23.72 -26.62 27.51
CA SER A 1066 -22.84 -26.08 26.46
C SER A 1066 -23.53 -25.95 25.10
N GLU A 1067 -24.65 -26.64 24.88
CA GLU A 1067 -25.50 -26.51 23.69
C GLU A 1067 -26.50 -25.36 23.86
N ALA A 1068 -27.11 -25.19 25.04
CA ALA A 1068 -27.98 -24.06 25.38
C ALA A 1068 -27.23 -22.70 25.48
N PHE A 1069 -25.91 -22.72 25.67
CA PHE A 1069 -25.04 -21.53 25.66
C PHE A 1069 -24.35 -21.28 24.30
N LYS A 1070 -24.59 -22.09 23.26
CA LYS A 1070 -24.14 -21.74 21.91
C LYS A 1070 -25.01 -20.57 21.40
N PRO A 1071 -24.42 -19.49 20.87
CA PRO A 1071 -25.18 -18.54 20.07
C PRO A 1071 -25.73 -19.24 18.83
N SER A 1072 -26.79 -18.66 18.27
CA SER A 1072 -27.30 -18.98 16.95
C SER A 1072 -26.17 -18.90 15.91
N GLN A 1073 -26.01 -19.96 15.11
CA GLN A 1073 -25.11 -19.92 13.96
C GLN A 1073 -25.86 -19.24 12.82
N LYS A 1074 -25.54 -17.96 12.60
CA LYS A 1074 -25.80 -17.25 11.33
C LYS A 1074 -24.93 -17.83 10.22
#